data_AF-A0A9D8FA97-F1
#
_entry.id   AF-A0A9D8FA97-F1
#
_cell.length_a   1.000
_cell.length_b   1.000
_cell.length_c   1.000
_cell.angle_alpha   90.00
_cell.angle_beta   90.00
_cell.angle_gamma   90.00
#
_symmetry.space_group_name_H-M   'P 1'
#
loop_
_entity.id
_entity.type
_entity.pdbx_description
1 polymer ?
#
loop_
_entity_poly.entity_id
_entity_poly.type
_entity_poly.pdbx_seq_one_letter_code
_entity_poly.pdbx_strand_id
1 'polypeptide(L)'
;MSTTTNEMNTKLTFRKYEDGDHEYSRMNDKIFEQDKTYKCPTYVHRTPPCQGSCPSGEDIRGWLDIVRGLETPPEGTTMQEYAFRRSTDANPFPSMMGRVCPAPCQDGCNRNNVEDFVGINSVEQYIGDTANKENFKFDNSAELTGKKIAIIGGGPAGMAAAYQLRRMGHASTVFDDHSELGGMFKYGIPGYRTPREFLNHEIQRILDMGAIDVKLNTRVGKDVAVADLESEYDAVIWAIGCKSGRGLPVPGSDAPNCVSGVAFLESFNKGDMQVSAERVVCVGGGDTSIDVVSVARRLGKIDTLPENEQPEHVIGGYVAHDSAYAAAREGATVTLTSLFSRSDMTASDHEVDDAIREGVTIQDGVMPIEVILNDQGRATALRMAKCEMVDGRPTPIEGSEYDIECDLIVSAIGQSGDMEGIEEFDNGRGLIDADKFYQVPGKEGHFVIGDIIRPHLLTTAIGQASVCAETVNSYVSKGDMAKRPKVDVHHFNLLNKLNEAGLEIDDFDAKVGDLRGTDSTNFAVHNYEDRSSQEIISSDRLFLAHFAYEARNIRAEVVPSSEEVLGHFEDRLVPLTEEKAVEEAGRCMSCGMCFECDNCVIYCPQDAVFRVKKDSKTTGRYVDTDYSRCVGCHICSDVCPTGYIDMALGEH
;
A
#
# COMPACT_ATOMS: atom_id res chain seq x y z
N MET A 1 -11.74 9.25 -42.56
CA MET A 1 -12.31 10.27 -41.65
C MET A 1 -11.14 10.80 -40.86
N SER A 2 -10.92 12.11 -40.88
CA SER A 2 -9.80 12.74 -40.17
C SER A 2 -10.07 12.68 -38.68
N THR A 3 -9.25 11.90 -37.97
CA THR A 3 -9.15 11.85 -36.51
C THR A 3 -9.08 13.27 -35.95
N THR A 4 -9.90 13.56 -34.96
CA THR A 4 -10.02 14.91 -34.38
C THR A 4 -8.78 15.27 -33.57
N THR A 5 -8.48 16.57 -33.41
CA THR A 5 -7.30 17.03 -32.64
C THR A 5 -7.27 16.51 -31.19
N ASN A 6 -8.43 16.19 -30.61
CA ASN A 6 -8.50 15.56 -29.28
C ASN A 6 -8.10 14.08 -29.29
N GLU A 7 -8.43 13.32 -30.35
CA GLU A 7 -7.94 11.95 -30.56
C GLU A 7 -6.45 11.90 -30.94
N MET A 8 -5.87 13.01 -31.43
CA MET A 8 -4.42 13.11 -31.65
C MET A 8 -3.63 13.46 -30.38
N ASN A 9 -4.29 13.97 -29.34
CA ASN A 9 -3.67 14.31 -28.04
C ASN A 9 -3.61 13.12 -27.07
N THR A 10 -4.29 12.01 -27.36
CA THR A 10 -3.99 10.72 -26.71
C THR A 10 -2.64 10.23 -27.24
N LYS A 11 -1.59 10.32 -26.39
CA LYS A 11 -0.24 9.79 -26.64
C LYS A 11 -0.26 8.27 -26.77
N LEU A 12 -0.79 7.76 -27.87
CA LEU A 12 -0.70 6.33 -28.15
C LEU A 12 0.68 6.03 -28.74
N THR A 13 1.62 5.62 -27.89
CA THR A 13 2.99 5.27 -28.31
C THR A 13 3.07 3.82 -28.80
N PHE A 14 2.33 3.49 -29.87
CA PHE A 14 2.32 2.14 -30.44
C PHE A 14 3.57 1.79 -31.27
N ARG A 15 4.46 2.76 -31.49
CA ARG A 15 5.61 2.59 -32.38
C ARG A 15 6.78 1.97 -31.60
N LYS A 16 7.18 0.76 -31.98
CA LYS A 16 8.42 0.11 -31.51
C LYS A 16 9.68 0.87 -31.96
N TYR A 17 9.59 1.64 -33.04
CA TYR A 17 10.68 2.41 -33.63
C TYR A 17 10.19 3.83 -33.96
N GLU A 18 11.01 4.84 -33.68
CA GLU A 18 10.74 6.22 -34.05
C GLU A 18 11.15 6.50 -35.50
N ASP A 19 10.59 7.56 -36.12
CA ASP A 19 10.99 7.95 -37.47
C ASP A 19 12.45 8.40 -37.46
N GLY A 20 13.31 7.72 -38.22
CA GLY A 20 14.76 7.96 -38.23
C GLY A 20 15.56 7.01 -37.34
N ASP A 21 14.90 6.05 -36.68
CA ASP A 21 15.59 4.97 -35.97
C ASP A 21 16.26 4.03 -36.98
N HIS A 22 17.59 4.01 -36.93
CA HIS A 22 18.46 3.24 -37.83
C HIS A 22 19.42 2.33 -37.05
N GLU A 23 19.29 2.31 -35.71
CA GLU A 23 20.09 1.44 -34.86
C GLU A 23 19.47 0.04 -34.84
N TYR A 24 20.14 -0.89 -35.51
CA TYR A 24 19.82 -2.31 -35.41
C TYR A 24 20.65 -2.92 -34.27
N SER A 25 20.01 -3.74 -33.43
CA SER A 25 20.74 -4.68 -32.56
C SER A 25 21.70 -5.52 -33.41
N ARG A 26 22.87 -5.87 -32.88
CA ARG A 26 23.86 -6.60 -33.67
C ARG A 26 23.22 -7.89 -34.15
N MET A 27 23.36 -8.20 -35.44
CA MET A 27 22.75 -9.40 -36.04
C MET A 27 23.22 -10.69 -35.32
N ASN A 28 24.44 -10.66 -34.75
CA ASN A 28 25.00 -11.70 -33.91
C ASN A 28 24.26 -11.90 -32.58
N ASP A 29 23.59 -10.88 -32.04
CA ASP A 29 22.80 -10.99 -30.80
C ASP A 29 21.50 -11.79 -31.04
N LYS A 30 21.07 -11.88 -32.31
CA LYS A 30 19.89 -12.66 -32.74
C LYS A 30 20.23 -14.06 -33.26
N ILE A 31 21.52 -14.41 -33.35
CA ILE A 31 22.07 -15.73 -33.70
C ILE A 31 21.30 -16.43 -34.83
N PHE A 32 21.15 -15.77 -35.97
CA PHE A 32 20.53 -16.37 -37.16
C PHE A 32 21.60 -17.00 -38.07
N GLU A 33 21.50 -18.30 -38.33
CA GLU A 33 22.13 -18.96 -39.47
C GLU A 33 21.10 -18.99 -40.63
N GLN A 34 21.25 -18.05 -41.58
CA GLN A 34 20.29 -17.84 -42.67
C GLN A 34 18.88 -17.49 -42.16
N ASP A 35 17.91 -18.39 -42.32
CA ASP A 35 16.50 -18.21 -41.93
C ASP A 35 16.16 -18.88 -40.58
N LYS A 36 17.16 -19.46 -39.88
CA LYS A 36 16.93 -20.25 -38.66
C LYS A 36 17.88 -19.89 -37.54
N THR A 37 17.46 -20.17 -36.31
CA THR A 37 18.30 -20.16 -35.11
C THR A 37 17.98 -21.38 -34.26
N TYR A 38 18.94 -21.82 -33.46
CA TYR A 38 18.72 -22.89 -32.48
C TYR A 38 17.93 -22.40 -31.25
N LYS A 39 17.77 -21.08 -31.10
CA LYS A 39 16.91 -20.49 -30.07
C LYS A 39 15.45 -20.76 -30.38
N CYS A 40 14.78 -21.51 -29.53
CA CYS A 40 13.33 -21.65 -29.56
C CYS A 40 12.72 -21.00 -28.30
N PRO A 41 11.39 -20.80 -28.31
CA PRO A 41 10.67 -20.13 -27.23
C PRO A 41 10.89 -20.77 -25.86
N THR A 42 11.09 -19.92 -24.86
CA THR A 42 11.04 -20.21 -23.43
C THR A 42 10.03 -19.26 -22.79
N TYR A 43 9.09 -19.80 -22.05
CA TYR A 43 8.04 -19.11 -21.33
C TYR A 43 8.58 -18.63 -19.98
N VAL A 44 8.97 -17.36 -19.91
CA VAL A 44 9.65 -16.78 -18.76
C VAL A 44 8.69 -15.95 -17.93
N HIS A 45 8.36 -16.47 -16.76
CA HIS A 45 7.54 -15.77 -15.78
C HIS A 45 8.32 -14.66 -15.09
N ARG A 46 7.72 -13.47 -14.99
CA ARG A 46 8.33 -12.28 -14.39
C ARG A 46 7.33 -11.51 -13.54
N THR A 47 7.85 -10.74 -12.59
CA THR A 47 7.03 -9.85 -11.77
C THR A 47 6.63 -8.61 -12.57
N PRO A 48 5.35 -8.22 -12.59
CA PRO A 48 4.91 -6.97 -13.18
C PRO A 48 5.31 -5.78 -12.29
N PRO A 49 5.50 -4.58 -12.86
CA PRO A 49 6.01 -3.44 -12.12
C PRO A 49 5.03 -2.88 -11.08
N CYS A 50 3.72 -3.12 -11.24
CA CYS A 50 2.74 -2.78 -10.21
C CYS A 50 3.00 -3.54 -8.90
N GLN A 51 3.30 -4.84 -8.97
CA GLN A 51 3.69 -5.64 -7.81
C GLN A 51 5.04 -5.18 -7.26
N GLY A 52 6.04 -4.97 -8.13
CA GLY A 52 7.35 -4.49 -7.73
C GLY A 52 7.36 -3.09 -7.09
N SER A 53 6.34 -2.28 -7.34
CA SER A 53 6.15 -0.96 -6.73
C SER A 53 5.25 -0.98 -5.50
N CYS A 54 4.61 -2.12 -5.18
CA CYS A 54 3.73 -2.26 -4.03
C CYS A 54 4.56 -2.56 -2.77
N PRO A 55 4.60 -1.66 -1.77
CA PRO A 55 5.39 -1.91 -0.56
C PRO A 55 4.87 -3.09 0.29
N SER A 56 3.57 -3.41 0.21
CA SER A 56 2.98 -4.61 0.81
C SER A 56 3.40 -5.90 0.09
N GLY A 57 3.84 -5.80 -1.17
CA GLY A 57 4.27 -6.93 -1.98
C GLY A 57 3.11 -7.78 -2.52
N GLU A 58 1.92 -7.22 -2.70
CA GLU A 58 0.73 -7.97 -3.15
C GLU A 58 0.89 -8.69 -4.51
N ASP A 59 0.13 -9.78 -4.71
CA ASP A 59 -0.06 -10.42 -6.02
C ASP A 59 -1.09 -9.70 -6.89
N ILE A 60 -0.80 -8.43 -7.22
CA ILE A 60 -1.71 -7.52 -7.94
C ILE A 60 -2.21 -8.11 -9.25
N ARG A 61 -1.31 -8.67 -10.07
CA ARG A 61 -1.71 -9.28 -11.33
C ARG A 61 -2.61 -10.50 -11.09
N GLY A 62 -2.29 -11.34 -10.10
CA GLY A 62 -3.07 -12.54 -9.82
C GLY A 62 -4.51 -12.23 -9.40
N TRP A 63 -4.72 -11.33 -8.44
CA TRP A 63 -6.09 -11.00 -8.03
C TRP A 63 -6.86 -10.20 -9.11
N LEU A 64 -6.19 -9.40 -9.96
CA LEU A 64 -6.82 -8.79 -11.15
C LEU A 64 -7.22 -9.86 -12.18
N ASP A 65 -6.37 -10.86 -12.40
CA ASP A 65 -6.62 -11.97 -13.32
C ASP A 65 -7.81 -12.82 -12.85
N ILE A 66 -8.01 -12.96 -11.54
CA ILE A 66 -9.21 -13.59 -10.97
C ILE A 66 -10.46 -12.72 -11.20
N VAL A 67 -10.39 -11.42 -10.85
CA VAL A 67 -11.56 -10.51 -10.96
C VAL A 67 -12.07 -10.41 -12.40
N ARG A 68 -11.17 -10.34 -13.38
CA ARG A 68 -11.56 -10.29 -14.80
C ARG A 68 -11.94 -11.66 -15.41
N GLY A 69 -11.86 -12.72 -14.61
CA GLY A 69 -12.24 -14.08 -15.03
C GLY A 69 -11.21 -14.81 -15.89
N LEU A 70 -9.96 -14.34 -15.95
CA LEU A 70 -8.87 -15.07 -16.62
C LEU A 70 -8.46 -16.29 -15.79
N GLU A 71 -8.26 -16.10 -14.49
CA GLU A 71 -8.01 -17.18 -13.54
C GLU A 71 -9.33 -17.61 -12.91
N THR A 72 -9.74 -18.85 -13.16
CA THR A 72 -11.00 -19.39 -12.64
C THR A 72 -10.82 -19.96 -11.23
N PRO A 73 -11.74 -19.68 -10.29
CA PRO A 73 -11.72 -20.28 -8.95
C PRO A 73 -11.85 -21.82 -8.98
N PRO A 74 -11.34 -22.51 -7.95
CA PRO A 74 -11.67 -23.92 -7.69
C PRO A 74 -13.18 -24.15 -7.52
N GLU A 75 -13.62 -25.40 -7.74
CA GLU A 75 -15.02 -25.78 -7.55
C GLU A 75 -15.48 -25.46 -6.11
N GLY A 76 -16.65 -24.81 -5.99
CA GLY A 76 -17.23 -24.43 -4.71
C GLY A 76 -16.75 -23.09 -4.14
N THR A 77 -15.82 -22.38 -4.80
CA THR A 77 -15.38 -21.03 -4.40
C THR A 77 -15.88 -19.98 -5.40
N THR A 78 -16.35 -18.84 -4.92
CA THR A 78 -16.77 -17.74 -5.80
C THR A 78 -15.55 -16.96 -6.32
N MET A 79 -15.72 -16.20 -7.41
CA MET A 79 -14.66 -15.31 -7.91
C MET A 79 -14.23 -14.32 -6.82
N GLN A 80 -15.21 -13.75 -6.13
CA GLN A 80 -15.02 -12.74 -5.11
C GLN A 80 -14.22 -13.28 -3.92
N GLU A 81 -14.57 -14.48 -3.43
CA GLU A 81 -13.84 -15.12 -2.34
C GLU A 81 -12.42 -15.52 -2.75
N TYR A 82 -12.24 -16.01 -3.98
CA TYR A 82 -10.92 -16.38 -4.47
C TYR A 82 -10.00 -15.16 -4.66
N ALA A 83 -10.52 -14.06 -5.22
CA ALA A 83 -9.80 -12.79 -5.33
C ALA A 83 -9.43 -12.23 -3.95
N PHE A 84 -10.36 -12.30 -2.98
CA PHE A 84 -10.12 -11.91 -1.60
C PHE A 84 -8.98 -12.73 -0.97
N ARG A 85 -9.01 -14.06 -1.09
CA ARG A 85 -7.95 -14.92 -0.56
C ARG A 85 -6.59 -14.59 -1.18
N ARG A 86 -6.54 -14.34 -2.49
CA ARG A 86 -5.30 -13.96 -3.18
C ARG A 86 -4.77 -12.58 -2.77
N SER A 87 -5.63 -11.56 -2.70
CA SER A 87 -5.23 -10.21 -2.27
C SER A 87 -4.72 -10.23 -0.82
N THR A 88 -5.38 -10.99 0.04
CA THR A 88 -5.03 -11.07 1.46
C THR A 88 -3.82 -11.93 1.79
N ASP A 89 -3.21 -12.62 0.81
CA ASP A 89 -1.91 -13.27 1.01
C ASP A 89 -0.83 -12.30 1.52
N ALA A 90 -0.90 -11.03 1.11
CA ALA A 90 0.01 -9.99 1.60
C ALA A 90 -0.68 -9.02 2.56
N ASN A 91 -1.86 -8.52 2.18
CA ASN A 91 -2.53 -7.41 2.83
C ASN A 91 -3.87 -7.84 3.46
N PRO A 92 -4.00 -7.95 4.79
CA PRO A 92 -5.26 -8.35 5.43
C PRO A 92 -6.30 -7.21 5.50
N PHE A 93 -6.04 -6.04 4.92
CA PHE A 93 -6.89 -4.84 4.96
C PHE A 93 -7.28 -4.30 3.55
N PRO A 94 -7.77 -5.12 2.61
CA PRO A 94 -8.06 -4.67 1.25
C PRO A 94 -9.11 -3.55 1.19
N SER A 95 -10.10 -3.54 2.09
CA SER A 95 -11.15 -2.49 2.13
C SER A 95 -10.56 -1.14 2.53
N MET A 96 -9.67 -1.10 3.53
CA MET A 96 -9.02 0.13 3.97
C MET A 96 -7.94 0.58 2.98
N MET A 97 -7.08 -0.34 2.53
CA MET A 97 -5.99 0.01 1.63
C MET A 97 -6.49 0.46 0.26
N GLY A 98 -7.58 -0.11 -0.25
CA GLY A 98 -8.24 0.40 -1.44
C GLY A 98 -8.74 1.86 -1.31
N ARG A 99 -8.96 2.36 -0.09
CA ARG A 99 -9.40 3.75 0.19
C ARG A 99 -8.24 4.72 0.40
N VAL A 100 -7.24 4.35 1.21
CA VAL A 100 -6.22 5.30 1.71
C VAL A 100 -4.82 5.09 1.14
N CYS A 101 -4.58 4.02 0.38
CA CYS A 101 -3.29 3.83 -0.26
C CYS A 101 -3.07 4.93 -1.31
N PRO A 102 -1.89 5.59 -1.33
CA PRO A 102 -1.53 6.49 -2.45
C PRO A 102 -1.22 5.72 -3.74
N ALA A 103 -1.27 4.38 -3.69
CA ALA A 103 -1.19 3.47 -4.82
C ALA A 103 0.03 3.63 -5.74
N PRO A 104 1.27 3.53 -5.21
CA PRO A 104 2.50 3.56 -6.03
C PRO A 104 2.54 2.45 -7.11
N CYS A 105 1.74 1.39 -6.93
CA CYS A 105 1.52 0.34 -7.91
C CYS A 105 0.87 0.85 -9.22
N GLN A 106 0.11 1.94 -9.16
CA GLN A 106 -0.52 2.59 -10.32
C GLN A 106 0.49 3.47 -11.07
N ASP A 107 1.36 4.18 -10.36
CA ASP A 107 2.47 4.95 -10.96
C ASP A 107 3.44 4.04 -11.73
N GLY A 108 3.78 2.90 -11.13
CA GLY A 108 4.63 1.88 -11.76
C GLY A 108 3.96 1.07 -12.88
N CYS A 109 2.67 1.26 -13.15
CA CYS A 109 1.95 0.42 -14.12
C CYS A 109 2.47 0.61 -15.55
N ASN A 110 2.82 -0.48 -16.25
CA ASN A 110 3.25 -0.39 -17.65
C ASN A 110 2.18 0.21 -18.58
N ARG A 111 0.89 0.18 -18.19
CA ARG A 111 -0.23 0.69 -19.01
C ARG A 111 -0.17 2.22 -19.18
N ASN A 112 0.56 2.92 -18.30
CA ASN A 112 0.89 4.34 -18.47
C ASN A 112 1.62 4.66 -19.79
N ASN A 113 2.22 3.67 -20.47
CA ASN A 113 2.85 3.84 -21.78
C ASN A 113 1.87 3.66 -22.96
N VAL A 114 0.67 3.15 -22.69
CA VAL A 114 -0.43 3.04 -23.67
C VAL A 114 -1.37 4.23 -23.48
N GLU A 115 -1.78 4.48 -22.24
CA GLU A 115 -2.77 5.49 -21.87
C GLU A 115 -2.68 5.84 -20.37
N ASP A 116 -3.68 5.47 -19.57
CA ASP A 116 -3.71 5.61 -18.11
C ASP A 116 -3.39 4.26 -17.41
N PHE A 117 -3.14 4.27 -16.11
CA PHE A 117 -2.94 3.06 -15.32
C PHE A 117 -4.24 2.26 -15.11
N VAL A 118 -4.11 1.02 -14.64
CA VAL A 118 -5.22 0.23 -14.09
C VAL A 118 -5.61 0.80 -12.72
N GLY A 119 -6.90 0.93 -12.44
CA GLY A 119 -7.51 1.35 -11.17
C GLY A 119 -7.35 0.30 -10.07
N ILE A 120 -6.11 -0.02 -9.73
CA ILE A 120 -5.73 -1.11 -8.80
C ILE A 120 -6.43 -0.90 -7.44
N ASN A 121 -6.30 0.27 -6.82
CA ASN A 121 -6.91 0.55 -5.52
C ASN A 121 -8.45 0.49 -5.54
N SER A 122 -9.09 0.85 -6.67
CA SER A 122 -10.54 0.77 -6.80
C SER A 122 -11.06 -0.67 -6.90
N VAL A 123 -10.28 -1.56 -7.52
CA VAL A 123 -10.60 -3.00 -7.54
C VAL A 123 -10.29 -3.64 -6.17
N GLU A 124 -9.20 -3.24 -5.52
CA GLU A 124 -8.86 -3.67 -4.15
C GLU A 124 -9.97 -3.29 -3.15
N GLN A 125 -10.51 -2.07 -3.23
CA GLN A 125 -11.65 -1.64 -2.43
C GLN A 125 -12.87 -2.54 -2.69
N TYR A 126 -13.19 -2.82 -3.96
CA TYR A 126 -14.30 -3.72 -4.32
C TYR A 126 -14.13 -5.12 -3.70
N ILE A 127 -12.92 -5.69 -3.74
CA ILE A 127 -12.61 -6.99 -3.13
C ILE A 127 -12.86 -6.94 -1.62
N GLY A 128 -12.32 -5.94 -0.93
CA GLY A 128 -12.44 -5.82 0.52
C GLY A 128 -13.88 -5.54 0.98
N ASP A 129 -14.59 -4.63 0.32
CA ASP A 129 -15.96 -4.28 0.66
C ASP A 129 -16.91 -5.48 0.42
N THR A 130 -16.68 -6.24 -0.65
CA THR A 130 -17.40 -7.49 -0.92
C THR A 130 -17.12 -8.52 0.18
N ALA A 131 -15.87 -8.66 0.62
CA ALA A 131 -15.51 -9.59 1.70
C ALA A 131 -16.14 -9.22 3.05
N ASN A 132 -16.32 -7.92 3.32
CA ASN A 132 -17.05 -7.46 4.50
C ASN A 132 -18.54 -7.79 4.37
N LYS A 133 -19.17 -7.43 3.24
CA LYS A 133 -20.59 -7.68 2.98
C LYS A 133 -20.95 -9.17 3.05
N GLU A 134 -20.17 -10.02 2.41
CA GLU A 134 -20.40 -11.47 2.35
C GLU A 134 -19.78 -12.22 3.55
N ASN A 135 -19.12 -11.50 4.46
CA ASN A 135 -18.48 -12.02 5.67
C ASN A 135 -17.50 -13.19 5.41
N PHE A 136 -16.67 -13.06 4.36
CA PHE A 136 -15.62 -14.02 4.06
C PHE A 136 -14.65 -14.14 5.25
N LYS A 137 -14.08 -15.33 5.41
CA LYS A 137 -13.18 -15.68 6.52
C LYS A 137 -11.80 -16.02 6.00
N PHE A 138 -10.78 -15.77 6.84
CA PHE A 138 -9.44 -16.24 6.56
C PHE A 138 -9.32 -17.74 6.79
N ASP A 139 -8.46 -18.38 6.00
CA ASP A 139 -8.05 -19.75 6.29
C ASP A 139 -7.21 -19.77 7.58
N ASN A 140 -7.61 -20.61 8.52
CA ASN A 140 -6.94 -20.83 9.79
C ASN A 140 -6.53 -22.30 9.99
N SER A 141 -6.40 -23.06 8.90
CA SER A 141 -6.08 -24.50 8.89
C SER A 141 -4.69 -24.84 9.43
N ALA A 142 -3.75 -23.89 9.46
CA ALA A 142 -2.40 -24.11 9.96
C ALA A 142 -2.41 -24.57 11.43
N GLU A 143 -1.77 -25.71 11.69
CA GLU A 143 -1.62 -26.27 13.04
C GLU A 143 -0.76 -25.36 13.93
N LEU A 144 -1.08 -25.31 15.23
CA LEU A 144 -0.32 -24.50 16.16
C LEU A 144 1.06 -25.14 16.43
N THR A 145 2.10 -24.36 16.17
CA THR A 145 3.52 -24.68 16.40
C THR A 145 3.89 -24.77 17.89
N GLY A 146 3.03 -24.28 18.78
CA GLY A 146 3.31 -24.11 20.21
C GLY A 146 4.18 -22.89 20.55
N LYS A 147 4.56 -22.09 19.55
CA LYS A 147 5.30 -20.83 19.73
C LYS A 147 4.37 -19.66 20.02
N LYS A 148 4.80 -18.76 20.90
CA LYS A 148 4.03 -17.59 21.33
C LYS A 148 4.82 -16.29 21.14
N ILE A 149 4.25 -15.33 20.41
CA ILE A 149 4.91 -14.06 20.05
C ILE A 149 4.18 -12.88 20.70
N ALA A 150 4.91 -11.97 21.35
CA ALA A 150 4.34 -10.71 21.82
C ALA A 150 4.39 -9.66 20.70
N ILE A 151 3.29 -8.94 20.47
CA ILE A 151 3.21 -7.86 19.48
C ILE A 151 2.80 -6.59 20.21
N ILE A 152 3.65 -5.56 20.18
CA ILE A 152 3.44 -4.32 20.92
C ILE A 152 2.93 -3.26 19.95
N GLY A 153 1.62 -2.98 20.01
CA GLY A 153 0.88 -2.11 19.10
C GLY A 153 -0.08 -2.90 18.21
N GLY A 154 -1.37 -2.62 18.35
CA GLY A 154 -2.49 -3.17 17.57
C GLY A 154 -2.88 -2.34 16.36
N GLY A 155 -1.91 -1.65 15.76
CA GLY A 155 -2.07 -0.90 14.52
C GLY A 155 -1.94 -1.75 13.25
N PRO A 156 -1.85 -1.12 12.07
CA PRO A 156 -1.72 -1.82 10.77
C PRO A 156 -0.59 -2.87 10.77
N ALA A 157 0.61 -2.48 11.23
CA ALA A 157 1.77 -3.36 11.28
C ALA A 157 1.57 -4.55 12.22
N GLY A 158 1.11 -4.30 13.45
CA GLY A 158 0.94 -5.34 14.46
C GLY A 158 -0.17 -6.32 14.12
N MET A 159 -1.28 -5.84 13.58
CA MET A 159 -2.38 -6.71 13.14
C MET A 159 -2.01 -7.50 11.88
N ALA A 160 -1.27 -6.91 10.94
CA ALA A 160 -0.71 -7.65 9.80
C ALA A 160 0.31 -8.72 10.26
N ALA A 161 1.13 -8.43 11.27
CA ALA A 161 2.06 -9.40 11.84
C ALA A 161 1.30 -10.55 12.52
N ALA A 162 0.26 -10.24 13.31
CA ALA A 162 -0.58 -11.25 13.94
C ALA A 162 -1.23 -12.18 12.90
N TYR A 163 -1.75 -11.59 11.81
CA TYR A 163 -2.29 -12.34 10.67
C TYR A 163 -1.26 -13.29 10.04
N GLN A 164 -0.09 -12.77 9.67
CA GLN A 164 0.94 -13.58 8.99
C GLN A 164 1.53 -14.66 9.91
N LEU A 165 1.80 -14.34 11.18
CA LEU A 165 2.24 -15.32 12.18
C LEU A 165 1.21 -16.43 12.38
N ARG A 166 -0.08 -16.09 12.43
CA ARG A 166 -1.14 -17.08 12.58
C ARG A 166 -1.24 -18.02 11.38
N ARG A 167 -1.04 -17.53 10.15
CA ARG A 167 -0.94 -18.36 8.93
C ARG A 167 0.24 -19.33 8.98
N MET A 168 1.31 -18.97 9.67
CA MET A 168 2.47 -19.84 9.92
C MET A 168 2.28 -20.76 11.14
N GLY A 169 1.13 -20.70 11.82
CA GLY A 169 0.83 -21.54 12.98
C GLY A 169 1.38 -21.03 14.31
N HIS A 170 1.86 -19.80 14.40
CA HIS A 170 2.30 -19.20 15.66
C HIS A 170 1.14 -18.50 16.38
N ALA A 171 1.07 -18.67 17.71
CA ALA A 171 0.15 -17.91 18.54
C ALA A 171 0.75 -16.52 18.86
N SER A 172 -0.10 -15.53 19.10
CA SER A 172 0.36 -14.19 19.47
C SER A 172 -0.47 -13.55 20.57
N THR A 173 0.13 -12.58 21.26
CA THR A 173 -0.59 -11.66 22.15
C THR A 173 -0.28 -10.24 21.72
N VAL A 174 -1.31 -9.50 21.31
CA VAL A 174 -1.24 -8.09 20.94
C VAL A 174 -1.47 -7.24 22.19
N PHE A 175 -0.51 -6.40 22.53
CA PHE A 175 -0.62 -5.40 23.60
C PHE A 175 -0.85 -4.04 22.96
N ASP A 176 -1.93 -3.35 23.33
CA ASP A 176 -2.22 -2.01 22.84
C ASP A 176 -2.53 -1.09 24.04
N ASP A 177 -2.02 0.13 23.97
CA ASP A 177 -2.20 1.17 24.98
C ASP A 177 -3.57 1.85 24.89
N HIS A 178 -4.33 1.62 23.81
CA HIS A 178 -5.67 2.14 23.60
C HIS A 178 -6.77 1.14 23.97
N SER A 179 -7.99 1.65 24.07
CA SER A 179 -9.20 0.87 24.36
C SER A 179 -9.71 0.07 23.17
N GLU A 180 -9.21 0.32 21.95
CA GLU A 180 -9.56 -0.40 20.73
C GLU A 180 -8.35 -0.57 19.82
N LEU A 181 -8.38 -1.61 19.00
CA LEU A 181 -7.37 -1.86 17.96
C LEU A 181 -7.58 -0.95 16.75
N GLY A 182 -6.55 -0.84 15.91
CA GLY A 182 -6.56 -0.14 14.63
C GLY A 182 -5.45 0.88 14.48
N GLY A 183 -4.81 1.31 15.57
CA GLY A 183 -3.69 2.25 15.54
C GLY A 183 -3.99 3.47 14.66
N MET A 184 -3.07 3.83 13.76
CA MET A 184 -3.24 5.01 12.89
C MET A 184 -4.42 4.92 11.92
N PHE A 185 -4.92 3.74 11.54
CA PHE A 185 -6.19 3.67 10.80
C PHE A 185 -7.32 4.31 11.61
N LYS A 186 -7.38 4.02 12.91
CA LYS A 186 -8.46 4.45 13.79
C LYS A 186 -8.22 5.83 14.41
N TYR A 187 -7.00 6.09 14.85
CA TYR A 187 -6.68 7.28 15.66
C TYR A 187 -6.01 8.39 14.86
N GLY A 188 -5.34 8.06 13.74
CA GLY A 188 -4.67 9.04 12.89
C GLY A 188 -5.55 9.54 11.74
N ILE A 189 -6.15 8.61 10.98
CA ILE A 189 -6.89 8.94 9.76
C ILE A 189 -8.37 9.18 10.07
N PRO A 190 -9.02 10.24 9.55
CA PRO A 190 -10.44 10.49 9.77
C PRO A 190 -11.35 9.35 9.32
N GLY A 191 -12.47 9.16 10.04
CA GLY A 191 -13.42 8.06 9.79
C GLY A 191 -14.09 8.09 8.40
N TYR A 192 -14.19 9.24 7.74
CA TYR A 192 -14.71 9.34 6.37
C TYR A 192 -13.74 8.86 5.29
N ARG A 193 -12.45 8.69 5.63
CA ARG A 193 -11.43 8.04 4.78
C ARG A 193 -11.21 6.58 5.17
N THR A 194 -11.37 6.28 6.46
CA THR A 194 -11.24 4.93 7.05
C THR A 194 -12.50 4.55 7.84
N PRO A 195 -13.59 4.16 7.14
CA PRO A 195 -14.86 3.82 7.77
C PRO A 195 -14.69 2.79 8.88
N ARG A 196 -15.08 3.17 10.10
CA ARG A 196 -14.82 2.40 11.33
C ARG A 196 -15.47 1.01 11.30
N GLU A 197 -16.66 0.90 10.69
CA GLU A 197 -17.35 -0.37 10.53
C GLU A 197 -16.52 -1.37 9.73
N PHE A 198 -16.04 -0.95 8.54
CA PHE A 198 -15.24 -1.79 7.66
C PHE A 198 -13.89 -2.16 8.30
N LEU A 199 -13.20 -1.19 8.92
CA LEU A 199 -11.95 -1.44 9.64
C LEU A 199 -12.14 -2.45 10.79
N ASN A 200 -13.17 -2.26 11.61
CA ASN A 200 -13.45 -3.15 12.73
C ASN A 200 -13.76 -4.57 12.25
N HIS A 201 -14.46 -4.71 11.12
CA HIS A 201 -14.71 -6.02 10.50
C HIS A 201 -13.41 -6.69 10.05
N GLU A 202 -12.51 -5.96 9.38
CA GLU A 202 -11.22 -6.51 8.95
C GLU A 202 -10.34 -6.93 10.14
N ILE A 203 -10.27 -6.11 11.20
CA ILE A 203 -9.57 -6.46 12.45
C ILE A 203 -10.20 -7.71 13.08
N GLN A 204 -11.53 -7.75 13.19
CA GLN A 204 -12.22 -8.90 13.78
C GLN A 204 -11.99 -10.17 12.96
N ARG A 205 -11.91 -10.08 11.64
CA ARG A 205 -11.60 -11.22 10.77
C ARG A 205 -10.23 -11.81 11.07
N ILE A 206 -9.23 -10.98 11.39
CA ILE A 206 -7.90 -11.45 11.84
C ILE A 206 -8.04 -12.19 13.17
N LEU A 207 -8.73 -11.60 14.16
CA LEU A 207 -8.92 -12.21 15.48
C LEU A 207 -9.70 -13.55 15.41
N ASP A 208 -10.67 -13.65 14.50
CA ASP A 208 -11.47 -14.85 14.26
C ASP A 208 -10.63 -16.07 13.82
N MET A 209 -9.38 -15.87 13.37
CA MET A 209 -8.47 -16.98 13.07
C MET A 209 -8.07 -17.80 14.32
N GLY A 210 -8.27 -17.23 15.51
CA GLY A 210 -7.97 -17.84 16.80
C GLY A 210 -6.47 -17.84 17.14
N ALA A 211 -6.16 -18.14 18.41
CA ALA A 211 -4.79 -18.10 18.97
C ALA A 211 -4.09 -16.73 18.87
N ILE A 212 -4.89 -15.66 18.81
CA ILE A 212 -4.46 -14.26 18.88
C ILE A 212 -5.16 -13.65 20.09
N ASP A 213 -4.42 -13.47 21.17
CA ASP A 213 -4.91 -12.80 22.37
C ASP A 213 -4.71 -11.29 22.26
N VAL A 214 -5.56 -10.50 22.93
CA VAL A 214 -5.47 -9.03 22.93
C VAL A 214 -5.50 -8.51 24.36
N LYS A 215 -4.57 -7.62 24.69
CA LYS A 215 -4.52 -6.86 25.95
C LYS A 215 -4.57 -5.37 25.65
N LEU A 216 -5.77 -4.80 25.75
CA LEU A 216 -6.05 -3.37 25.54
C LEU A 216 -5.74 -2.56 26.80
N ASN A 217 -5.61 -1.25 26.66
CA ASN A 217 -5.24 -0.32 27.74
C ASN A 217 -3.99 -0.79 28.52
N THR A 218 -3.04 -1.41 27.83
CA THR A 218 -1.85 -2.01 28.42
C THR A 218 -0.61 -1.50 27.72
N ARG A 219 0.12 -0.59 28.38
CA ARG A 219 1.34 -0.03 27.84
C ARG A 219 2.57 -0.81 28.31
N VAL A 220 3.28 -1.44 27.39
CA VAL A 220 4.58 -2.07 27.67
C VAL A 220 5.61 -1.00 28.01
N GLY A 221 6.42 -1.24 29.05
CA GLY A 221 7.32 -0.26 29.67
C GLY A 221 6.72 0.44 30.89
N LYS A 222 5.39 0.42 31.05
CA LYS A 222 4.68 1.03 32.18
C LYS A 222 3.85 0.02 32.97
N ASP A 223 2.92 -0.66 32.30
CA ASP A 223 2.00 -1.62 32.91
C ASP A 223 2.54 -3.06 32.86
N VAL A 224 3.41 -3.35 31.89
CA VAL A 224 4.09 -4.64 31.70
C VAL A 224 5.57 -4.37 31.45
N ALA A 225 6.46 -5.03 32.20
CA ALA A 225 7.90 -4.86 32.00
C ALA A 225 8.38 -5.64 30.75
N VAL A 226 9.38 -5.11 30.05
CA VAL A 226 9.98 -5.78 28.89
C VAL A 226 10.56 -7.14 29.26
N ALA A 227 11.19 -7.25 30.45
CA ALA A 227 11.73 -8.51 30.96
C ALA A 227 10.67 -9.60 31.18
N ASP A 228 9.42 -9.22 31.49
CA ASP A 228 8.32 -10.19 31.61
C ASP A 228 8.00 -10.78 30.24
N LEU A 229 7.99 -9.95 29.19
CA LEU A 229 7.78 -10.39 27.81
C LEU A 229 8.90 -11.33 27.33
N GLU A 230 10.16 -10.99 27.62
CA GLU A 230 11.32 -11.84 27.31
C GLU A 230 11.24 -13.21 27.99
N SER A 231 10.57 -13.30 29.14
CA SER A 231 10.40 -14.56 29.89
C SER A 231 9.21 -15.40 29.44
N GLU A 232 8.15 -14.76 28.93
CA GLU A 232 6.86 -15.41 28.62
C GLU A 232 6.68 -15.75 27.12
N TYR A 233 7.41 -15.07 26.23
CA TYR A 233 7.23 -15.18 24.78
C TYR A 233 8.53 -15.61 24.09
N ASP A 234 8.41 -16.34 22.98
CA ASP A 234 9.55 -16.78 22.18
C ASP A 234 10.21 -15.62 21.39
N ALA A 235 9.46 -14.57 21.09
CA ALA A 235 9.94 -13.33 20.46
C ALA A 235 9.00 -12.15 20.75
N VAL A 236 9.51 -10.93 20.58
CA VAL A 236 8.78 -9.66 20.75
C VAL A 236 8.85 -8.86 19.45
N ILE A 237 7.72 -8.34 18.99
CA ILE A 237 7.62 -7.44 17.83
C ILE A 237 7.17 -6.06 18.30
N TRP A 238 8.01 -5.05 18.08
CA TRP A 238 7.71 -3.63 18.33
C TRP A 238 7.02 -3.02 17.12
N ALA A 239 5.72 -2.73 17.26
CA ALA A 239 4.84 -2.16 16.24
C ALA A 239 4.08 -0.92 16.77
N ILE A 240 4.72 -0.17 17.69
CA ILE A 240 4.09 0.92 18.46
C ILE A 240 3.76 2.17 17.61
N GLY A 241 4.36 2.28 16.41
CA GLY A 241 4.17 3.41 15.50
C GLY A 241 4.70 4.75 16.05
N CYS A 242 4.40 5.84 15.34
CA CYS A 242 4.78 7.20 15.74
C CYS A 242 3.56 8.01 16.20
N LYS A 243 3.19 7.91 17.48
CA LYS A 243 1.97 8.52 18.04
C LYS A 243 2.19 9.91 18.66
N SER A 244 3.42 10.42 18.67
CA SER A 244 3.73 11.74 19.22
C SER A 244 3.98 12.75 18.11
N GLY A 245 3.31 13.91 18.14
CA GLY A 245 3.54 14.98 17.17
C GLY A 245 4.61 15.98 17.62
N ARG A 246 5.28 16.62 16.66
CA ARG A 246 6.29 17.66 16.94
C ARG A 246 5.63 19.03 17.11
N GLY A 247 6.07 19.79 18.11
CA GLY A 247 5.70 21.21 18.27
C GLY A 247 6.40 22.11 17.24
N LEU A 248 5.91 23.34 17.08
CA LEU A 248 6.55 24.31 16.19
C LEU A 248 7.91 24.75 16.76
N PRO A 249 8.97 24.83 15.94
CA PRO A 249 10.30 25.23 16.41
C PRO A 249 10.46 26.76 16.43
N VAL A 250 9.51 27.47 17.04
CA VAL A 250 9.49 28.95 17.08
C VAL A 250 9.15 29.46 18.49
N PRO A 251 9.59 30.68 18.87
CA PRO A 251 9.23 31.25 20.17
C PRO A 251 7.71 31.30 20.38
N GLY A 252 7.27 31.01 21.62
CA GLY A 252 5.86 31.04 22.01
C GLY A 252 5.05 29.80 21.66
N SER A 253 5.65 28.78 21.02
CA SER A 253 4.99 27.53 20.63
C SER A 253 4.50 26.67 21.81
N ASP A 254 4.93 26.96 23.03
CA ASP A 254 4.50 26.26 24.25
C ASP A 254 3.13 26.74 24.76
N ALA A 255 2.49 27.66 24.05
CA ALA A 255 1.14 28.12 24.36
C ALA A 255 0.15 26.94 24.39
N PRO A 256 -0.84 26.94 25.31
CA PRO A 256 -1.74 25.80 25.49
C PRO A 256 -2.56 25.46 24.23
N ASN A 257 -2.88 26.46 23.41
CA ASN A 257 -3.59 26.31 22.13
C ASN A 257 -2.66 26.14 20.92
N CYS A 258 -1.39 25.78 21.15
CA CYS A 258 -0.50 25.21 20.14
C CYS A 258 -0.44 23.69 20.34
N VAL A 259 -1.18 22.95 19.52
CA VAL A 259 -1.30 21.49 19.64
C VAL A 259 -0.65 20.78 18.46
N SER A 260 -0.38 19.49 18.59
CA SER A 260 0.09 18.68 17.46
C SER A 260 -1.07 18.14 16.62
N GLY A 261 -0.84 17.94 15.32
CA GLY A 261 -1.82 17.34 14.41
C GLY A 261 -2.22 15.92 14.81
N VAL A 262 -1.29 15.14 15.38
CA VAL A 262 -1.58 13.79 15.87
C VAL A 262 -2.57 13.84 17.03
N ALA A 263 -2.31 14.68 18.03
CA ALA A 263 -3.21 14.83 19.18
C ALA A 263 -4.59 15.39 18.78
N PHE A 264 -4.62 16.34 17.85
CA PHE A 264 -5.86 16.88 17.28
C PHE A 264 -6.71 15.77 16.62
N LEU A 265 -6.10 15.01 15.70
CA LEU A 265 -6.81 13.96 14.96
C LEU A 265 -7.22 12.81 15.88
N GLU A 266 -6.38 12.44 16.85
CA GLU A 266 -6.71 11.42 17.84
C GLU A 266 -7.92 11.80 18.68
N SER A 267 -7.96 13.03 19.20
CA SER A 267 -9.08 13.55 19.97
C SER A 267 -10.38 13.61 19.16
N PHE A 268 -10.30 14.02 17.90
CA PHE A 268 -11.43 13.94 16.96
C PHE A 268 -11.89 12.48 16.75
N ASN A 269 -10.96 11.57 16.47
CA ASN A 269 -11.26 10.20 16.13
C ASN A 269 -11.80 9.37 17.30
N LYS A 270 -11.42 9.70 18.54
CA LYS A 270 -12.03 9.15 19.76
C LYS A 270 -13.46 9.63 19.97
N GLY A 271 -13.86 10.71 19.29
CA GLY A 271 -15.15 11.36 19.46
C GLY A 271 -15.18 12.35 20.63
N ASP A 272 -14.04 12.60 21.28
CA ASP A 272 -13.95 13.56 22.38
C ASP A 272 -14.12 14.99 21.86
N MET A 273 -13.62 15.27 20.65
CA MET A 273 -13.68 16.58 20.03
C MET A 273 -14.87 16.71 19.07
N GLN A 274 -15.94 17.35 19.55
CA GLN A 274 -17.13 17.69 18.73
C GLN A 274 -17.09 19.08 18.11
N VAL A 275 -16.24 20.02 18.49
CA VAL A 275 -16.14 21.34 17.85
C VAL A 275 -14.70 21.79 17.83
N SER A 276 -14.36 22.71 16.94
CA SER A 276 -13.05 23.34 16.85
C SER A 276 -13.12 24.82 17.25
N ALA A 277 -12.02 25.54 17.06
CA ALA A 277 -11.92 26.97 17.31
C ALA A 277 -12.42 27.78 16.11
N GLU A 278 -12.69 29.08 16.31
CA GLU A 278 -13.18 29.96 15.24
C GLU A 278 -12.14 30.18 14.14
N ARG A 279 -10.88 30.47 14.51
CA ARG A 279 -9.77 30.64 13.56
C ARG A 279 -8.69 29.59 13.83
N VAL A 280 -8.54 28.64 12.91
CA VAL A 280 -7.57 27.55 13.01
C VAL A 280 -6.45 27.76 11.99
N VAL A 281 -5.19 27.72 12.44
CA VAL A 281 -4.02 27.73 11.57
C VAL A 281 -3.28 26.41 11.70
N CYS A 282 -3.16 25.66 10.60
CA CYS A 282 -2.36 24.44 10.55
C CYS A 282 -1.04 24.71 9.81
N VAL A 283 0.06 24.19 10.36
CA VAL A 283 1.39 24.27 9.73
C VAL A 283 1.82 22.88 9.30
N GLY A 284 1.98 22.67 7.99
CA GLY A 284 2.37 21.39 7.39
C GLY A 284 2.09 21.32 5.89
N GLY A 285 2.63 20.29 5.23
CA GLY A 285 2.46 20.09 3.78
C GLY A 285 2.25 18.64 3.36
N GLY A 286 1.90 17.76 4.31
CA GLY A 286 1.63 16.34 4.07
C GLY A 286 0.21 15.94 4.45
N ASP A 287 -0.14 14.67 4.27
CA ASP A 287 -1.51 14.16 4.44
C ASP A 287 -2.11 14.49 5.81
N THR A 288 -1.32 14.39 6.89
CA THR A 288 -1.76 14.78 8.25
C THR A 288 -2.26 16.22 8.31
N SER A 289 -1.59 17.14 7.63
CA SER A 289 -1.99 18.56 7.63
C SER A 289 -3.29 18.78 6.85
N ILE A 290 -3.51 18.03 5.76
CA ILE A 290 -4.76 18.05 4.99
C ILE A 290 -5.92 17.49 5.82
N ASP A 291 -5.72 16.34 6.48
CA ASP A 291 -6.72 15.76 7.36
C ASP A 291 -7.10 16.72 8.51
N VAL A 292 -6.11 17.38 9.14
CA VAL A 292 -6.36 18.37 10.19
C VAL A 292 -7.26 19.50 9.69
N VAL A 293 -6.95 20.10 8.54
CA VAL A 293 -7.72 21.26 8.05
C VAL A 293 -9.11 20.87 7.56
N SER A 294 -9.25 19.71 6.91
CA SER A 294 -10.57 19.19 6.52
C SER A 294 -11.42 18.85 7.75
N VAL A 295 -10.85 18.18 8.75
CA VAL A 295 -11.56 17.90 10.01
C VAL A 295 -11.95 19.19 10.73
N ALA A 296 -11.05 20.17 10.83
CA ALA A 296 -11.36 21.47 11.45
C ALA A 296 -12.52 22.18 10.75
N ARG A 297 -12.55 22.16 9.40
CA ARG A 297 -13.66 22.72 8.61
C ARG A 297 -14.98 21.98 8.83
N ARG A 298 -14.93 20.64 8.88
CA ARG A 298 -16.11 19.79 9.10
C ARG A 298 -16.65 19.89 10.54
N LEU A 299 -15.79 20.07 11.53
CA LEU A 299 -16.18 20.29 12.94
C LEU A 299 -16.76 21.68 13.18
N GLY A 300 -16.23 22.71 12.52
CA GLY A 300 -16.66 24.09 12.74
C GLY A 300 -16.42 24.59 14.17
N LYS A 301 -17.15 25.63 14.58
CA LYS A 301 -17.05 26.28 15.90
C LYS A 301 -18.44 26.45 16.53
N ILE A 302 -18.48 26.88 17.78
CA ILE A 302 -19.71 27.42 18.40
C ILE A 302 -19.44 28.83 18.93
N ASP A 303 -20.45 29.68 18.99
CA ASP A 303 -20.32 31.11 19.36
C ASP A 303 -19.71 31.35 20.74
N THR A 304 -20.00 30.48 21.70
CA THR A 304 -19.50 30.63 23.05
C THR A 304 -19.17 29.25 23.59
N LEU A 305 -17.89 28.91 23.53
CA LEU A 305 -17.34 27.71 24.13
C LEU A 305 -16.77 28.06 25.51
N PRO A 306 -17.18 27.38 26.59
CA PRO A 306 -16.59 27.58 27.91
C PRO A 306 -15.07 27.42 27.88
N GLU A 307 -14.35 28.20 28.69
CA GLU A 307 -12.87 28.17 28.73
C GLU A 307 -12.33 26.77 29.00
N ASN A 308 -12.92 26.05 29.95
CA ASN A 308 -12.55 24.67 30.30
C ASN A 308 -12.94 23.63 29.24
N GLU A 309 -13.64 24.02 28.19
CA GLU A 309 -14.06 23.16 27.07
C GLU A 309 -13.45 23.63 25.76
N GLN A 310 -12.48 24.56 25.77
CA GLN A 310 -11.77 24.94 24.55
C GLN A 310 -11.03 23.72 23.94
N PRO A 311 -10.81 23.70 22.61
CA PRO A 311 -10.27 22.53 21.93
C PRO A 311 -8.94 22.04 22.51
N GLU A 312 -8.07 22.93 22.96
CA GLU A 312 -6.81 22.57 23.63
C GLU A 312 -6.99 21.71 24.89
N HIS A 313 -8.06 21.92 25.66
CA HIS A 313 -8.34 21.14 26.86
C HIS A 313 -8.90 19.75 26.51
N VAL A 314 -9.68 19.67 25.43
CA VAL A 314 -10.20 18.40 24.91
C VAL A 314 -9.08 17.57 24.31
N ILE A 315 -8.21 18.19 23.52
CA ILE A 315 -7.03 17.56 22.92
C ILE A 315 -6.04 17.12 24.01
N GLY A 316 -5.91 17.90 25.10
CA GLY A 316 -5.14 17.52 26.28
C GLY A 316 -5.77 16.40 27.11
N GLY A 317 -6.98 15.92 26.77
CA GLY A 317 -7.67 14.83 27.45
C GLY A 317 -8.28 15.21 28.81
N TYR A 318 -8.45 16.50 29.10
CA TYR A 318 -9.02 16.96 30.36
C TYR A 318 -10.55 16.92 30.39
N VAL A 319 -11.18 16.98 29.21
CA VAL A 319 -12.63 17.04 29.02
C VAL A 319 -12.98 16.44 27.65
N ALA A 320 -14.23 16.01 27.48
CA ALA A 320 -14.79 15.64 26.18
C ALA A 320 -16.02 16.53 25.90
N HIS A 321 -16.18 16.96 24.65
CA HIS A 321 -17.32 17.78 24.25
C HIS A 321 -18.63 16.98 24.29
N ASP A 322 -19.73 17.65 24.66
CA ASP A 322 -21.05 17.07 24.52
C ASP A 322 -21.42 16.94 23.03
N SER A 323 -22.00 15.79 22.67
CA SER A 323 -22.60 15.54 21.36
C SER A 323 -23.64 16.60 20.94
N ALA A 324 -24.30 17.27 21.90
CA ALA A 324 -25.25 18.35 21.64
C ALA A 324 -24.59 19.55 20.92
N TYR A 325 -23.29 19.77 21.10
CA TYR A 325 -22.57 20.83 20.38
C TYR A 325 -22.52 20.59 18.88
N ALA A 326 -22.63 19.33 18.42
CA ALA A 326 -22.66 19.02 17.00
C ALA A 326 -23.82 19.70 16.27
N ALA A 327 -24.96 19.87 16.93
CA ALA A 327 -26.14 20.50 16.35
C ALA A 327 -26.07 22.04 16.31
N ALA A 328 -25.16 22.65 17.09
CA ALA A 328 -25.01 24.09 17.23
C ALA A 328 -23.80 24.65 16.46
N ARG A 329 -23.11 23.80 15.69
CA ARG A 329 -21.89 24.18 14.95
C ARG A 329 -22.18 25.27 13.92
N GLU A 330 -21.19 26.13 13.73
CA GLU A 330 -21.07 27.10 12.65
C GLU A 330 -19.72 26.94 11.94
N GLY A 331 -19.56 27.53 10.75
CA GLY A 331 -18.30 27.44 10.01
C GLY A 331 -17.11 28.09 10.73
N ALA A 332 -15.96 27.42 10.72
CA ALA A 332 -14.68 27.94 11.24
C ALA A 332 -13.76 28.45 10.11
N THR A 333 -13.01 29.52 10.32
CA THR A 333 -11.98 29.97 9.37
C THR A 333 -10.74 29.11 9.53
N VAL A 334 -10.34 28.38 8.49
CA VAL A 334 -9.20 27.46 8.55
C VAL A 334 -8.16 27.81 7.48
N THR A 335 -6.91 27.98 7.92
CA THR A 335 -5.77 28.26 7.05
C THR A 335 -4.72 27.15 7.18
N LEU A 336 -4.30 26.57 6.06
CA LEU A 336 -3.13 25.72 5.95
C LEU A 336 -1.92 26.58 5.52
N THR A 337 -0.79 26.36 6.16
CA THR A 337 0.48 27.00 5.80
C THR A 337 1.54 25.94 5.49
N SER A 338 2.27 26.10 4.38
CA SER A 338 3.31 25.17 3.93
C SER A 338 4.60 25.89 3.57
N LEU A 339 5.74 25.28 3.93
CA LEU A 339 7.08 25.72 3.53
C LEU A 339 7.29 25.61 2.02
N PHE A 340 6.73 24.57 1.42
CA PHE A 340 6.87 24.26 0.00
C PHE A 340 5.69 24.84 -0.78
N SER A 341 5.96 25.27 -2.02
CA SER A 341 4.90 25.60 -2.97
C SER A 341 3.99 24.40 -3.20
N ARG A 342 2.75 24.67 -3.63
CA ARG A 342 1.75 23.63 -3.88
C ARG A 342 2.26 22.46 -4.74
N SER A 343 3.04 22.73 -5.79
CA SER A 343 3.61 21.69 -6.67
C SER A 343 4.59 20.75 -5.97
N ASP A 344 5.14 21.17 -4.84
CA ASP A 344 6.21 20.49 -4.10
C ASP A 344 5.72 20.02 -2.72
N MET A 345 4.40 20.12 -2.46
CA MET A 345 3.78 19.53 -1.28
C MET A 345 3.88 18.01 -1.34
N THR A 346 4.03 17.38 -0.18
CA THR A 346 4.05 15.91 -0.07
C THR A 346 2.65 15.31 -0.10
N ALA A 347 1.63 16.10 0.22
CA ALA A 347 0.24 15.68 0.11
C ALA A 347 -0.18 15.51 -1.35
N SER A 348 -1.10 14.58 -1.59
CA SER A 348 -1.59 14.32 -2.95
C SER A 348 -2.45 15.47 -3.50
N ASP A 349 -2.30 15.78 -4.80
CA ASP A 349 -2.98 16.93 -5.45
C ASP A 349 -4.51 16.91 -5.25
N HIS A 350 -5.12 15.74 -5.37
CA HIS A 350 -6.56 15.56 -5.23
C HIS A 350 -7.06 15.87 -3.81
N GLU A 351 -6.28 15.58 -2.77
CA GLU A 351 -6.63 15.91 -1.39
C GLU A 351 -6.48 17.40 -1.10
N VAL A 352 -5.45 18.04 -1.67
CA VAL A 352 -5.28 19.49 -1.62
C VAL A 352 -6.47 20.21 -2.28
N ASP A 353 -6.91 19.73 -3.46
CA ASP A 353 -8.06 20.29 -4.17
C ASP A 353 -9.37 20.15 -3.39
N ASP A 354 -9.56 19.05 -2.68
CA ASP A 354 -10.74 18.85 -1.85
C ASP A 354 -10.75 19.75 -0.61
N ALA A 355 -9.60 19.92 0.05
CA ALA A 355 -9.50 20.88 1.15
C ALA A 355 -9.86 22.31 0.69
N ILE A 356 -9.44 22.71 -0.51
CA ILE A 356 -9.83 23.99 -1.11
C ILE A 356 -11.34 24.03 -1.38
N ARG A 357 -11.93 22.95 -1.92
CA ARG A 357 -13.38 22.84 -2.16
C ARG A 357 -14.20 22.95 -0.88
N GLU A 358 -13.68 22.44 0.23
CA GLU A 358 -14.24 22.54 1.58
C GLU A 358 -14.08 23.96 2.20
N GLY A 359 -13.37 24.86 1.53
CA GLY A 359 -13.19 26.26 1.92
C GLY A 359 -11.96 26.52 2.80
N VAL A 360 -10.95 25.63 2.78
CA VAL A 360 -9.66 25.88 3.42
C VAL A 360 -8.87 26.93 2.61
N THR A 361 -8.29 27.89 3.31
CA THR A 361 -7.30 28.81 2.71
C THR A 361 -5.92 28.19 2.77
N ILE A 362 -5.20 28.10 1.64
CA ILE A 362 -3.83 27.57 1.62
C ILE A 362 -2.85 28.71 1.33
N GLN A 363 -1.83 28.86 2.17
CA GLN A 363 -0.70 29.76 1.98
C GLN A 363 0.58 28.93 1.89
N ASP A 364 1.22 28.92 0.72
CA ASP A 364 2.42 28.15 0.44
C ASP A 364 3.67 29.05 0.33
N GLY A 365 4.86 28.45 0.41
CA GLY A 365 6.11 29.21 0.41
C GLY A 365 6.26 30.17 1.60
N VAL A 366 5.67 29.81 2.75
CA VAL A 366 5.69 30.61 3.97
C VAL A 366 6.15 29.78 5.17
N MET A 367 6.74 30.44 6.16
CA MET A 367 7.23 29.80 7.38
C MET A 367 6.82 30.58 8.63
N PRO A 368 6.58 29.89 9.77
CA PRO A 368 6.33 30.54 11.04
C PRO A 368 7.62 31.18 11.60
N ILE A 369 7.46 32.33 12.24
CA ILE A 369 8.55 33.10 12.87
C ILE A 369 8.40 33.11 14.40
N GLU A 370 7.20 33.38 14.90
CA GLU A 370 6.87 33.39 16.33
C GLU A 370 5.36 33.26 16.55
N VAL A 371 4.98 32.73 17.71
CA VAL A 371 3.59 32.73 18.17
C VAL A 371 3.34 33.98 19.00
N ILE A 372 2.32 34.76 18.64
CA ILE A 372 1.94 35.99 19.35
C ILE A 372 0.99 35.62 20.48
N LEU A 373 1.38 35.95 21.71
CA LEU A 373 0.65 35.60 22.93
C LEU A 373 -0.08 36.81 23.53
N ASN A 374 -1.22 36.55 24.18
CA ASN A 374 -1.86 37.51 25.07
C ASN A 374 -1.23 37.51 26.49
N ASP A 375 -1.72 38.37 27.37
CA ASP A 375 -1.25 38.49 28.76
C ASP A 375 -1.43 37.22 29.61
N GLN A 376 -2.27 36.28 29.15
CA GLN A 376 -2.51 34.98 29.79
C GLN A 376 -1.66 33.84 29.18
N GLY A 377 -0.80 34.15 28.21
CA GLY A 377 0.07 33.17 27.55
C GLY A 377 -0.62 32.31 26.48
N ARG A 378 -1.85 32.65 26.09
CA ARG A 378 -2.59 31.97 25.01
C ARG A 378 -2.27 32.63 23.67
N ALA A 379 -2.11 31.82 22.62
CA ALA A 379 -1.85 32.32 21.28
C ALA A 379 -3.07 33.07 20.70
N THR A 380 -2.82 34.22 20.08
CA THR A 380 -3.83 35.05 19.40
C THR A 380 -3.52 35.28 17.92
N ALA A 381 -2.26 35.06 17.51
CA ALA A 381 -1.84 35.09 16.11
C ALA A 381 -0.57 34.26 15.91
N LEU A 382 -0.34 33.82 14.68
CA LEU A 382 0.92 33.24 14.23
C LEU A 382 1.61 34.21 13.27
N ARG A 383 2.81 34.69 13.65
CA ARG A 383 3.63 35.52 12.77
C ARG A 383 4.27 34.64 11.72
N MET A 384 4.02 34.96 10.46
CA MET A 384 4.52 34.26 9.29
C MET A 384 5.42 35.18 8.48
N ALA A 385 6.30 34.59 7.67
CA ALA A 385 7.04 35.28 6.62
C ALA A 385 7.04 34.43 5.36
N LYS A 386 7.23 35.06 4.20
CA LYS A 386 7.60 34.31 2.99
C LYS A 386 8.96 33.66 3.21
N CYS A 387 9.16 32.48 2.66
CA CYS A 387 10.45 31.79 2.76
C CYS A 387 10.97 31.31 1.42
N GLU A 388 12.29 31.19 1.34
CA GLU A 388 13.00 30.55 0.25
C GLU A 388 13.91 29.44 0.78
N MET A 389 14.20 28.45 -0.05
CA MET A 389 15.10 27.36 0.30
C MET A 389 16.55 27.76 0.03
N VAL A 390 17.31 28.05 1.10
CA VAL A 390 18.75 28.34 1.04
C VAL A 390 19.50 27.15 1.64
N ASP A 391 20.38 26.53 0.86
CA ASP A 391 21.14 25.34 1.27
C ASP A 391 20.28 24.20 1.86
N GLY A 392 19.07 24.01 1.29
CA GLY A 392 18.13 22.99 1.74
C GLY A 392 17.42 23.32 3.06
N ARG A 393 17.48 24.57 3.53
CA ARG A 393 16.78 25.05 4.72
C ARG A 393 15.84 26.20 4.38
N PRO A 394 14.62 26.23 4.94
CA PRO A 394 13.74 27.38 4.77
C PRO A 394 14.34 28.59 5.49
N THR A 395 14.46 29.69 4.77
CA THR A 395 14.99 30.97 5.28
C THR A 395 13.96 32.06 5.00
N PRO A 396 13.64 32.91 6.00
CA PRO A 396 12.63 33.95 5.82
C PRO A 396 13.14 35.08 4.94
N ILE A 397 12.24 35.62 4.11
CA ILE A 397 12.48 36.83 3.33
C ILE A 397 12.21 38.03 4.24
N GLU A 398 13.26 38.77 4.59
CA GLU A 398 13.18 39.94 5.48
C GLU A 398 12.19 40.99 4.96
N GLY A 399 11.35 41.52 5.86
CA GLY A 399 10.34 42.53 5.52
C GLY A 399 9.05 41.96 4.91
N SER A 400 8.93 40.63 4.84
CA SER A 400 7.70 39.94 4.38
C SER A 400 6.81 39.46 5.53
N GLU A 401 7.09 39.86 6.76
CA GLU A 401 6.41 39.40 7.97
C GLU A 401 4.97 39.91 8.04
N TYR A 402 4.05 39.04 8.45
CA TYR A 402 2.66 39.37 8.71
C TYR A 402 2.07 38.42 9.76
N ASP A 403 1.01 38.86 10.43
CA ASP A 403 0.35 38.07 11.47
C ASP A 403 -0.94 37.46 10.91
N ILE A 404 -1.11 36.15 11.10
CA ILE A 404 -2.39 35.46 10.86
C ILE A 404 -3.07 35.32 12.21
N GLU A 405 -4.19 36.02 12.41
CA GLU A 405 -4.97 35.88 13.64
C GLU A 405 -5.54 34.47 13.78
N CYS A 406 -5.40 33.88 14.98
CA CYS A 406 -5.79 32.50 15.22
C CYS A 406 -6.16 32.26 16.68
N ASP A 407 -7.09 31.32 16.89
CA ASP A 407 -7.54 30.86 18.19
C ASP A 407 -7.01 29.45 18.51
N LEU A 408 -6.56 28.71 17.50
CA LEU A 408 -5.90 27.41 17.62
C LEU A 408 -4.81 27.27 16.55
N ILE A 409 -3.62 26.82 16.96
CA ILE A 409 -2.51 26.50 16.07
C ILE A 409 -2.28 24.99 16.13
N VAL A 410 -2.24 24.34 14.97
CA VAL A 410 -2.00 22.90 14.86
C VAL A 410 -0.72 22.62 14.09
N SER A 411 0.26 22.02 14.75
CA SER A 411 1.54 21.64 14.14
C SER A 411 1.48 20.23 13.54
N ALA A 412 1.61 20.13 12.22
CA ALA A 412 1.61 18.89 11.46
C ALA A 412 2.94 18.69 10.70
N ILE A 413 4.06 18.97 11.37
CA ILE A 413 5.42 19.00 10.76
C ILE A 413 6.25 17.73 11.01
N GLY A 414 5.67 16.71 11.62
CA GLY A 414 6.33 15.43 11.84
C GLY A 414 5.86 14.69 13.09
N GLN A 415 6.24 13.42 13.16
CA GLN A 415 5.84 12.49 14.22
C GLN A 415 7.06 11.72 14.75
N SER A 416 6.95 11.18 15.96
CA SER A 416 7.91 10.28 16.60
C SER A 416 7.20 9.26 17.47
N GLY A 417 7.90 8.21 17.89
CA GLY A 417 7.40 7.27 18.88
C GLY A 417 7.44 7.84 20.29
N ASP A 418 6.59 7.30 21.14
CA ASP A 418 6.62 7.54 22.59
C ASP A 418 7.50 6.45 23.25
N MET A 419 8.70 6.86 23.69
CA MET A 419 9.74 5.97 24.21
C MET A 419 9.67 5.78 25.74
N GLU A 420 8.74 6.43 26.43
CA GLU A 420 8.67 6.35 27.90
C GLU A 420 8.48 4.88 28.36
N GLY A 421 9.38 4.42 29.24
CA GLY A 421 9.42 3.06 29.76
C GLY A 421 10.14 2.03 28.86
N ILE A 422 10.58 2.43 27.67
CA ILE A 422 11.33 1.61 26.71
C ILE A 422 12.52 2.36 26.11
N GLU A 423 13.11 3.29 26.88
CA GLU A 423 14.13 4.23 26.41
C GLU A 423 15.39 3.53 25.87
N GLU A 424 15.66 2.29 26.28
CA GLU A 424 16.77 1.50 25.77
C GLU A 424 16.69 1.14 24.28
N PHE A 425 15.50 1.24 23.68
CA PHE A 425 15.26 0.97 22.26
C PHE A 425 15.38 2.24 21.39
N ASP A 426 15.45 3.43 22.00
CA ASP A 426 15.52 4.71 21.27
C ASP A 426 16.90 4.90 20.60
N ASN A 427 16.90 5.15 19.29
CA ASN A 427 18.09 5.50 18.53
C ASN A 427 18.50 7.00 18.66
N GLY A 428 17.89 7.72 19.59
CA GLY A 428 18.11 9.15 19.86
C GLY A 428 17.28 10.08 18.97
N ARG A 429 16.33 9.53 18.21
CA ARG A 429 15.39 10.28 17.35
C ARG A 429 13.93 9.99 17.70
N GLY A 430 13.66 9.28 18.78
CA GLY A 430 12.33 8.76 19.12
C GLY A 430 11.88 7.67 18.14
N LEU A 431 12.83 6.85 17.67
CA LEU A 431 12.63 5.76 16.70
C LEU A 431 13.48 4.56 17.11
N ILE A 432 13.15 3.38 16.56
CA ILE A 432 13.89 2.13 16.83
C ILE A 432 14.59 1.68 15.56
N ASP A 433 15.89 1.38 15.64
CA ASP A 433 16.64 0.87 14.49
C ASP A 433 16.30 -0.59 14.18
N ALA A 434 16.33 -0.94 12.90
CA ALA A 434 16.08 -2.29 12.38
C ALA A 434 17.26 -2.74 11.53
N ASP A 435 17.68 -4.00 11.68
CA ASP A 435 18.60 -4.62 10.73
C ASP A 435 17.86 -5.11 9.46
N LYS A 436 18.59 -5.78 8.56
CA LYS A 436 18.02 -6.32 7.30
C LYS A 436 16.97 -7.43 7.49
N PHE A 437 16.83 -7.94 8.71
CA PHE A 437 15.87 -8.96 9.12
C PHE A 437 14.79 -8.39 10.04
N TYR A 438 14.70 -7.06 10.16
CA TYR A 438 13.82 -6.38 11.11
C TYR A 438 14.12 -6.69 12.58
N GLN A 439 15.28 -7.27 12.89
CA GLN A 439 15.71 -7.47 14.26
C GLN A 439 16.29 -6.16 14.81
N VAL A 440 16.00 -5.85 16.06
CA VAL A 440 16.58 -4.70 16.75
C VAL A 440 18.08 -4.98 16.96
N PRO A 441 19.00 -4.12 16.47
CA PRO A 441 20.43 -4.36 16.60
C PRO A 441 20.87 -4.58 18.04
N GLY A 442 21.53 -5.72 18.30
CA GLY A 442 22.04 -6.06 19.63
C GLY A 442 20.99 -6.57 20.63
N LYS A 443 19.74 -6.78 20.21
CA LYS A 443 18.63 -7.30 21.02
C LYS A 443 18.02 -8.55 20.36
N GLU A 444 18.64 -9.70 20.61
CA GLU A 444 18.19 -10.99 20.08
C GLU A 444 16.74 -11.28 20.51
N GLY A 445 15.91 -11.78 19.59
CA GLY A 445 14.49 -12.06 19.84
C GLY A 445 13.56 -10.84 19.81
N HIS A 446 14.09 -9.62 19.68
CA HIS A 446 13.30 -8.40 19.47
C HIS A 446 13.32 -7.99 18.01
N PHE A 447 12.13 -7.86 17.44
CA PHE A 447 11.92 -7.40 16.07
C PHE A 447 11.14 -6.09 16.09
N VAL A 448 11.20 -5.32 15.01
CA VAL A 448 10.58 -4.00 14.93
C VAL A 448 10.03 -3.78 13.52
N ILE A 449 8.83 -3.21 13.41
CA ILE A 449 8.13 -2.95 12.14
C ILE A 449 7.27 -1.68 12.23
N GLY A 450 6.91 -1.15 11.07
CA GLY A 450 6.03 0.01 10.91
C GLY A 450 6.74 1.34 11.13
N ASP A 451 5.94 2.37 11.38
CA ASP A 451 6.41 3.77 11.43
C ASP A 451 7.46 4.04 12.51
N ILE A 452 7.57 3.17 13.52
CA ILE A 452 8.57 3.34 14.58
C ILE A 452 10.01 3.18 14.08
N ILE A 453 10.22 2.52 12.95
CA ILE A 453 11.52 2.50 12.25
C ILE A 453 11.74 3.85 11.57
N ARG A 454 10.73 4.27 10.79
CA ARG A 454 10.69 5.51 10.03
C ARG A 454 9.25 5.73 9.57
N PRO A 455 8.61 6.86 9.90
CA PRO A 455 7.27 7.17 9.41
C PRO A 455 7.17 7.03 7.88
N HIS A 456 6.19 6.27 7.42
CA HIS A 456 5.97 6.01 6.00
C HIS A 456 4.49 5.70 5.73
N LEU A 457 4.22 5.11 4.57
CA LEU A 457 2.90 4.66 4.15
C LEU A 457 2.43 3.43 4.96
N LEU A 458 1.13 3.34 5.20
CA LEU A 458 0.47 2.17 5.80
C LEU A 458 0.81 0.86 5.08
N THR A 459 0.83 0.87 3.74
CA THR A 459 1.19 -0.30 2.92
C THR A 459 2.62 -0.79 3.20
N THR A 460 3.55 0.12 3.54
CA THR A 460 4.91 -0.24 3.93
C THR A 460 4.91 -0.96 5.27
N ALA A 461 4.14 -0.47 6.23
CA ALA A 461 4.02 -1.09 7.55
C ALA A 461 3.43 -2.52 7.46
N ILE A 462 2.47 -2.75 6.56
CA ILE A 462 1.88 -4.06 6.27
C ILE A 462 2.90 -4.99 5.60
N GLY A 463 3.64 -4.51 4.60
CA GLY A 463 4.69 -5.30 3.93
C GLY A 463 5.82 -5.71 4.87
N GLN A 464 6.28 -4.78 5.72
CA GLN A 464 7.27 -5.06 6.76
C GLN A 464 6.81 -6.17 7.71
N ALA A 465 5.52 -6.20 8.05
CA ALA A 465 4.96 -7.23 8.91
C ALA A 465 5.04 -8.63 8.30
N SER A 466 4.81 -8.77 6.99
CA SER A 466 4.97 -10.04 6.25
C SER A 466 6.41 -10.55 6.31
N VAL A 467 7.36 -9.69 5.96
CA VAL A 467 8.80 -10.05 5.96
C VAL A 467 9.30 -10.36 7.39
N CYS A 468 8.86 -9.58 8.37
CA CYS A 468 9.19 -9.80 9.77
C CYS A 468 8.62 -11.12 10.30
N ALA A 469 7.38 -11.49 9.92
CA ALA A 469 6.78 -12.76 10.34
C ALA A 469 7.58 -13.96 9.83
N GLU A 470 8.06 -13.94 8.59
CA GLU A 470 8.95 -14.99 8.04
C GLU A 470 10.28 -15.08 8.81
N THR A 471 10.83 -13.92 9.19
CA THR A 471 12.06 -13.86 9.98
C THR A 471 11.84 -14.42 11.39
N VAL A 472 10.76 -14.01 12.06
CA VAL A 472 10.38 -14.51 13.38
C VAL A 472 10.17 -16.02 13.33
N ASN A 473 9.45 -16.53 12.32
CA ASN A 473 9.27 -17.97 12.13
C ASN A 473 10.62 -18.70 12.00
N SER A 474 11.54 -18.17 11.18
CA SER A 474 12.88 -18.74 11.03
C SER A 474 13.64 -18.74 12.36
N TYR A 475 13.58 -17.64 13.11
CA TYR A 475 14.21 -17.49 14.43
C TYR A 475 13.66 -18.50 15.46
N VAL A 476 12.34 -18.56 15.66
CA VAL A 476 11.74 -19.44 16.68
C VAL A 476 11.81 -20.92 16.31
N SER A 477 11.85 -21.22 15.01
CA SER A 477 12.04 -22.58 14.49
C SER A 477 13.52 -23.02 14.43
N LYS A 478 14.46 -22.13 14.81
CA LYS A 478 15.91 -22.34 14.71
C LYS A 478 16.38 -22.68 13.30
N GLY A 479 15.70 -22.12 12.29
CA GLY A 479 16.10 -22.18 10.90
C GLY A 479 17.15 -21.11 10.58
N ASP A 480 17.85 -21.31 9.46
CA ASP A 480 18.75 -20.28 8.94
C ASP A 480 17.94 -19.11 8.37
N MET A 481 18.31 -17.88 8.72
CA MET A 481 17.72 -16.69 8.10
C MET A 481 18.17 -16.60 6.65
N ALA A 482 17.26 -16.97 5.74
CA ALA A 482 17.55 -17.00 4.31
C ALA A 482 17.79 -15.60 3.73
N LYS A 483 18.61 -15.54 2.67
CA LYS A 483 18.76 -14.31 1.89
C LYS A 483 17.44 -14.03 1.17
N ARG A 484 16.86 -12.85 1.40
CA ARG A 484 15.66 -12.38 0.70
C ARG A 484 15.90 -12.31 -0.83
N PRO A 485 14.88 -12.59 -1.66
CA PRO A 485 14.99 -12.43 -3.11
C PRO A 485 15.24 -10.98 -3.51
N LYS A 486 15.66 -10.76 -4.76
CA LYS A 486 15.90 -9.40 -5.27
C LYS A 486 14.58 -8.66 -5.49
N VAL A 487 13.56 -9.38 -5.93
CA VAL A 487 12.19 -8.89 -6.06
C VAL A 487 11.36 -9.62 -5.00
N ASP A 488 11.10 -8.90 -3.92
CA ASP A 488 10.62 -9.46 -2.68
C ASP A 488 9.13 -9.15 -2.46
N VAL A 489 8.31 -9.85 -3.23
CA VAL A 489 6.85 -9.72 -3.27
C VAL A 489 6.21 -11.10 -3.33
N HIS A 490 4.91 -11.18 -3.16
CA HIS A 490 4.14 -12.40 -3.35
C HIS A 490 4.10 -12.74 -4.84
N HIS A 491 4.59 -13.92 -5.18
CA HIS A 491 4.73 -14.38 -6.57
C HIS A 491 3.70 -15.46 -6.89
N PHE A 492 3.20 -15.43 -8.13
CA PHE A 492 2.45 -16.55 -8.68
C PHE A 492 3.37 -17.78 -8.76
N ASN A 493 2.86 -18.94 -8.33
CA ASN A 493 3.60 -20.20 -8.37
C ASN A 493 2.88 -21.21 -9.26
N LEU A 494 3.48 -21.53 -10.41
CA LEU A 494 2.89 -22.46 -11.37
C LEU A 494 2.72 -23.87 -10.81
N LEU A 495 3.65 -24.34 -9.97
CA LEU A 495 3.58 -25.69 -9.40
C LEU A 495 2.41 -25.84 -8.43
N ASN A 496 2.19 -24.85 -7.57
CA ASN A 496 1.03 -24.81 -6.69
C ASN A 496 -0.27 -24.75 -7.52
N LYS A 497 -0.29 -23.98 -8.61
CA LYS A 497 -1.46 -23.89 -9.48
C LYS A 497 -1.74 -25.18 -10.26
N LEU A 498 -0.69 -25.91 -10.65
CA LEU A 498 -0.81 -27.24 -11.24
C LEU A 498 -1.38 -28.24 -10.22
N ASN A 499 -0.90 -28.20 -8.98
CA ASN A 499 -1.45 -29.03 -7.90
C ASN A 499 -2.95 -28.73 -7.66
N GLU A 500 -3.32 -27.45 -7.54
CA GLU A 500 -4.71 -27.01 -7.38
C GLU A 500 -5.63 -27.53 -8.51
N ALA A 501 -5.09 -27.64 -9.73
CA ALA A 501 -5.79 -28.14 -10.90
C ALA A 501 -5.78 -29.68 -11.04
N GLY A 502 -5.17 -30.42 -10.11
CA GLY A 502 -5.01 -31.88 -10.18
C GLY A 502 -4.02 -32.34 -11.26
N LEU A 503 -3.07 -31.48 -11.62
CA LEU A 503 -2.05 -31.68 -12.66
C LEU A 503 -0.64 -31.77 -12.06
N GLU A 504 -0.51 -32.44 -10.91
CA GLU A 504 0.74 -32.62 -10.20
C GLU A 504 1.83 -33.21 -11.12
N ILE A 505 3.05 -32.70 -10.96
CA ILE A 505 4.24 -33.20 -11.65
C ILE A 505 4.89 -34.32 -10.83
N ASP A 506 5.57 -35.23 -11.52
CA ASP A 506 6.27 -36.35 -10.86
C ASP A 506 7.49 -35.84 -10.06
N ASP A 507 7.87 -36.56 -9.00
CA ASP A 507 9.15 -36.28 -8.33
C ASP A 507 10.33 -36.55 -9.26
N PHE A 508 11.34 -35.69 -9.22
CA PHE A 508 12.59 -35.94 -9.92
C PHE A 508 13.42 -37.03 -9.22
N ASP A 509 13.65 -38.15 -9.90
CA ASP A 509 14.60 -39.19 -9.46
C ASP A 509 15.95 -39.02 -10.16
N ALA A 510 16.95 -38.54 -9.41
CA ALA A 510 18.32 -38.35 -9.87
C ALA A 510 19.04 -39.65 -10.31
N LYS A 511 18.42 -40.83 -10.11
CA LYS A 511 18.94 -42.13 -10.57
C LYS A 511 18.46 -42.50 -11.98
N VAL A 512 17.57 -41.73 -12.58
CA VAL A 512 17.14 -41.91 -13.97
C VAL A 512 18.32 -41.58 -14.88
N GLY A 513 18.67 -42.51 -15.78
CA GLY A 513 19.93 -42.56 -16.54
C GLY A 513 20.30 -41.31 -17.36
N ASP A 514 20.17 -41.36 -18.69
CA ASP A 514 20.51 -40.22 -19.55
C ASP A 514 19.45 -39.12 -19.41
N LEU A 515 19.83 -37.95 -18.90
CA LEU A 515 18.94 -36.80 -18.65
C LEU A 515 18.76 -35.89 -19.87
N ARG A 516 19.20 -36.32 -21.06
CA ARG A 516 18.99 -35.60 -22.32
C ARG A 516 17.60 -35.92 -22.89
N GLY A 517 16.88 -34.91 -23.39
CA GLY A 517 15.56 -35.10 -23.99
C GLY A 517 14.47 -35.28 -22.94
N THR A 518 14.35 -34.33 -22.01
CA THR A 518 13.34 -34.37 -20.96
C THR A 518 11.93 -34.06 -21.48
N ASP A 519 11.74 -33.70 -22.75
CA ASP A 519 10.49 -33.23 -23.36
C ASP A 519 9.29 -34.17 -23.16
N SER A 520 9.54 -35.48 -22.97
CA SER A 520 8.51 -36.48 -22.68
C SER A 520 8.34 -36.83 -21.19
N THR A 521 9.07 -36.17 -20.29
CA THR A 521 9.06 -36.44 -18.84
C THR A 521 8.05 -35.53 -18.12
N ASN A 522 7.52 -36.00 -16.99
CA ASN A 522 6.48 -35.30 -16.23
C ASN A 522 6.99 -34.67 -14.92
N PHE A 523 8.30 -34.69 -14.64
CA PHE A 523 8.88 -34.13 -13.40
C PHE A 523 9.25 -32.63 -13.49
N ALA A 524 9.10 -32.03 -14.67
CA ALA A 524 9.38 -30.62 -14.90
C ALA A 524 8.36 -30.03 -15.88
N VAL A 525 8.07 -28.73 -15.72
CA VAL A 525 7.30 -27.98 -16.73
C VAL A 525 8.25 -27.62 -17.86
N HIS A 526 8.06 -28.23 -19.03
CA HIS A 526 8.89 -27.93 -20.19
C HIS A 526 8.78 -26.46 -20.58
N ASN A 527 9.94 -25.91 -20.96
CA ASN A 527 10.04 -24.61 -21.61
C ASN A 527 9.58 -23.46 -20.71
N TYR A 528 9.51 -23.68 -19.40
CA TYR A 528 9.12 -22.70 -18.42
C TYR A 528 10.31 -22.31 -17.56
N GLU A 529 10.44 -21.02 -17.30
CA GLU A 529 11.42 -20.48 -16.38
C GLU A 529 10.74 -19.45 -15.48
N ASP A 530 10.95 -19.55 -14.17
CA ASP A 530 10.46 -18.54 -13.23
C ASP A 530 11.59 -17.60 -12.83
N ARG A 531 11.50 -16.35 -13.29
CA ARG A 531 12.42 -15.26 -12.93
C ARG A 531 11.75 -14.18 -12.07
N SER A 532 10.55 -14.42 -11.57
CA SER A 532 9.79 -13.45 -10.77
C SER A 532 10.58 -12.92 -9.57
N SER A 533 11.32 -13.77 -8.88
CA SER A 533 12.18 -13.37 -7.75
C SER A 533 13.39 -12.48 -8.11
N GLN A 534 13.72 -12.31 -9.40
CA GLN A 534 14.94 -11.65 -9.89
C GLN A 534 14.68 -10.49 -10.85
N GLU A 535 13.59 -10.53 -11.60
CA GLU A 535 13.29 -9.63 -12.71
C GLU A 535 11.88 -9.03 -12.60
N ILE A 536 11.82 -7.69 -12.64
CA ILE A 536 10.59 -6.94 -12.91
C ILE A 536 10.56 -6.65 -14.41
N ILE A 537 9.43 -6.93 -15.07
CA ILE A 537 9.30 -6.74 -16.51
C ILE A 537 8.93 -5.29 -16.86
N SER A 538 9.72 -4.68 -17.74
CA SER A 538 9.53 -3.32 -18.24
C SER A 538 8.72 -3.28 -19.53
N SER A 539 8.10 -2.13 -19.82
CA SER A 539 7.20 -1.93 -20.97
C SER A 539 7.86 -2.13 -22.33
N ASP A 540 9.18 -1.92 -22.46
CA ASP A 540 9.96 -2.16 -23.69
C ASP A 540 10.04 -3.64 -24.08
N ARG A 541 9.73 -4.55 -23.14
CA ARG A 541 9.62 -5.99 -23.41
C ARG A 541 8.22 -6.44 -23.83
N LEU A 542 7.23 -5.53 -23.82
CA LEU A 542 5.84 -5.83 -24.15
C LEU A 542 5.52 -5.40 -25.59
N PHE A 543 4.65 -6.14 -26.26
CA PHE A 543 4.05 -5.69 -27.51
C PHE A 543 2.82 -4.79 -27.24
N LEU A 544 3.08 -3.51 -26.92
CA LEU A 544 2.06 -2.55 -26.49
C LEU A 544 0.95 -2.29 -27.53
N ALA A 545 1.24 -2.45 -28.82
CA ALA A 545 0.26 -2.26 -29.90
C ALA A 545 -0.88 -3.30 -29.88
N HIS A 546 -0.79 -4.34 -29.05
CA HIS A 546 -1.90 -5.25 -28.80
C HIS A 546 -3.04 -4.59 -28.01
N PHE A 547 -2.73 -3.60 -27.17
CA PHE A 547 -3.70 -3.00 -26.25
C PHE A 547 -4.32 -1.75 -26.88
N ALA A 548 -5.65 -1.75 -26.99
CA ALA A 548 -6.41 -0.58 -27.42
C ALA A 548 -6.58 0.42 -26.27
N TYR A 549 -6.93 1.66 -26.63
CA TYR A 549 -7.36 2.65 -25.65
C TYR A 549 -8.68 2.22 -25.00
N GLU A 550 -8.77 2.33 -23.68
CA GLU A 550 -9.95 2.02 -22.86
C GLU A 550 -9.93 2.93 -21.63
N ALA A 551 -10.89 3.85 -21.56
CA ALA A 551 -10.96 4.80 -20.47
C ALA A 551 -11.07 4.10 -19.10
N ARG A 552 -10.37 4.64 -18.10
CA ARG A 552 -10.44 4.13 -16.73
C ARG A 552 -11.84 4.29 -16.14
N ASN A 553 -12.29 3.26 -15.42
CA ASN A 553 -13.46 3.34 -14.55
C ASN A 553 -13.09 4.10 -13.27
N ILE A 554 -13.29 5.40 -13.28
CA ILE A 554 -13.01 6.29 -12.14
C ILE A 554 -14.15 6.16 -11.11
N ARG A 555 -13.80 5.95 -9.83
CA ARG A 555 -14.75 5.98 -8.71
C ARG A 555 -15.39 7.36 -8.59
N ALA A 556 -16.66 7.39 -8.22
CA ALA A 556 -17.28 8.66 -7.84
C ALA A 556 -16.84 9.04 -6.42
N GLU A 557 -16.76 10.35 -6.15
CA GLU A 557 -16.40 10.88 -4.85
C GLU A 557 -17.50 11.79 -4.32
N VAL A 558 -17.76 11.70 -3.01
CA VAL A 558 -18.69 12.55 -2.28
C VAL A 558 -17.86 13.51 -1.43
N VAL A 559 -17.47 14.63 -2.05
CA VAL A 559 -16.72 15.69 -1.39
C VAL A 559 -17.64 16.90 -1.22
N PRO A 560 -17.89 17.37 0.01
CA PRO A 560 -18.82 18.45 0.25
C PRO A 560 -18.26 19.78 -0.30
N SER A 561 -19.17 20.67 -0.70
CA SER A 561 -18.81 22.06 -0.95
C SER A 561 -18.53 22.80 0.37
N SER A 562 -17.94 24.00 0.29
CA SER A 562 -17.72 24.87 1.44
C SER A 562 -19.01 25.23 2.21
N GLU A 563 -20.18 25.11 1.57
CA GLU A 563 -21.50 25.37 2.17
C GLU A 563 -22.07 24.12 2.87
N GLU A 564 -21.68 22.93 2.43
CA GLU A 564 -22.21 21.63 2.90
C GLU A 564 -21.23 20.86 3.81
N VAL A 565 -20.00 21.37 3.99
CA VAL A 565 -18.91 20.69 4.71
C VAL A 565 -19.21 20.42 6.19
N LEU A 566 -20.04 21.26 6.81
CA LEU A 566 -20.26 21.21 8.25
C LEU A 566 -20.97 19.92 8.66
N GLY A 567 -20.34 19.13 9.53
CA GLY A 567 -20.87 17.85 9.98
C GLY A 567 -20.83 16.73 8.94
N HIS A 568 -20.24 16.96 7.77
CA HIS A 568 -20.14 15.95 6.73
C HIS A 568 -19.00 14.97 7.04
N PHE A 569 -19.34 13.75 7.48
CA PHE A 569 -18.38 12.69 7.83
C PHE A 569 -18.70 11.33 7.16
N GLU A 570 -19.50 11.34 6.10
CA GLU A 570 -19.80 10.15 5.30
C GLU A 570 -18.59 9.70 4.47
N ASP A 571 -18.52 8.40 4.13
CA ASP A 571 -17.44 7.83 3.31
C ASP A 571 -17.30 8.61 2.00
N ARG A 572 -16.07 9.07 1.73
CA ARG A 572 -15.75 9.89 0.57
C ARG A 572 -15.91 9.11 -0.74
N LEU A 573 -15.61 7.82 -0.75
CA LEU A 573 -15.45 7.05 -1.98
C LEU A 573 -16.67 6.17 -2.25
N VAL A 574 -17.28 6.35 -3.41
CA VAL A 574 -18.30 5.43 -3.91
C VAL A 574 -17.58 4.25 -4.58
N PRO A 575 -17.69 3.01 -4.05
CA PRO A 575 -17.01 1.86 -4.62
C PRO A 575 -17.52 1.54 -6.03
N LEU A 576 -16.68 0.90 -6.84
CA LEU A 576 -17.11 0.39 -8.14
C LEU A 576 -18.18 -0.68 -7.96
N THR A 577 -19.14 -0.72 -8.88
CA THR A 577 -20.01 -1.90 -9.02
C THR A 577 -19.17 -3.08 -9.49
N GLU A 578 -19.65 -4.31 -9.26
CA GLU A 578 -18.96 -5.51 -9.73
C GLU A 578 -18.66 -5.47 -11.23
N GLU A 579 -19.63 -5.07 -12.06
CA GLU A 579 -19.44 -4.92 -13.51
C GLU A 579 -18.27 -3.98 -13.83
N LYS A 580 -18.22 -2.79 -13.21
CA LYS A 580 -17.13 -1.83 -13.43
C LYS A 580 -15.79 -2.30 -12.86
N ALA A 581 -15.81 -3.03 -11.75
CA ALA A 581 -14.59 -3.62 -11.18
C ALA A 581 -14.02 -4.71 -12.09
N VAL A 582 -14.87 -5.53 -12.70
CA VAL A 582 -14.51 -6.54 -13.71
C VAL A 582 -13.96 -5.88 -14.97
N GLU A 583 -14.62 -4.83 -15.49
CA GLU A 583 -14.13 -4.04 -16.62
C GLU A 583 -12.77 -3.39 -16.30
N GLU A 584 -12.62 -2.78 -15.13
CA GLU A 584 -11.37 -2.18 -14.70
C GLU A 584 -10.25 -3.22 -14.54
N ALA A 585 -10.55 -4.39 -13.98
CA ALA A 585 -9.59 -5.49 -13.93
C ALA A 585 -9.26 -6.03 -15.33
N GLY A 586 -10.22 -5.98 -16.27
CA GLY A 586 -10.05 -6.26 -17.68
C GLY A 586 -8.93 -5.44 -18.33
N ARG A 587 -8.67 -4.24 -17.79
CA ARG A 587 -7.58 -3.37 -18.23
C ARG A 587 -6.17 -3.90 -17.86
N CYS A 588 -6.04 -4.95 -17.07
CA CYS A 588 -4.74 -5.55 -16.75
C CYS A 588 -4.03 -6.12 -18.00
N MET A 589 -2.76 -5.74 -18.21
CA MET A 589 -1.94 -6.27 -19.32
C MET A 589 -1.23 -7.60 -18.98
N SER A 590 -1.42 -8.17 -17.78
CA SER A 590 -0.71 -9.36 -17.28
C SER A 590 0.79 -9.39 -17.58
N CYS A 591 1.48 -8.25 -17.42
CA CYS A 591 2.90 -8.13 -17.75
C CYS A 591 3.70 -9.29 -17.13
N GLY A 592 4.50 -9.99 -17.93
CA GLY A 592 5.34 -11.10 -17.48
C GLY A 592 4.65 -12.45 -17.29
N MET A 593 3.38 -12.60 -17.72
CA MET A 593 2.64 -13.88 -17.69
C MET A 593 1.74 -14.04 -18.92
N CYS A 594 1.42 -15.28 -19.29
CA CYS A 594 0.46 -15.55 -20.36
C CYS A 594 -0.98 -15.19 -19.93
N PHE A 595 -1.74 -14.54 -20.81
CA PHE A 595 -3.16 -14.22 -20.63
C PHE A 595 -4.05 -14.79 -21.75
N GLU A 596 -3.59 -15.87 -22.39
CA GLU A 596 -4.39 -16.66 -23.36
C GLU A 596 -4.82 -15.92 -24.65
N CYS A 597 -4.07 -14.90 -25.10
CA CYS A 597 -4.40 -14.09 -26.29
C CYS A 597 -4.23 -14.77 -27.66
N ASP A 598 -3.69 -15.99 -27.71
CA ASP A 598 -3.44 -16.76 -28.93
C ASP A 598 -2.46 -16.19 -29.98
N ASN A 599 -1.90 -14.99 -29.81
CA ASN A 599 -0.98 -14.40 -30.80
C ASN A 599 0.17 -15.34 -31.18
N CYS A 600 0.85 -15.94 -30.19
CA CYS A 600 1.98 -16.83 -30.45
C CYS A 600 1.60 -18.09 -31.24
N VAL A 601 0.36 -18.57 -31.11
CA VAL A 601 -0.18 -19.70 -31.87
C VAL A 601 -0.53 -19.24 -33.30
N ILE A 602 -1.25 -18.13 -33.43
CA ILE A 602 -1.75 -17.61 -34.72
C ILE A 602 -0.59 -17.22 -35.65
N TYR A 603 0.44 -16.57 -35.12
CA TYR A 603 1.55 -16.06 -35.92
C TYR A 603 2.71 -17.07 -36.07
N CYS A 604 2.60 -18.28 -35.50
CA CYS A 604 3.64 -19.30 -35.67
C CYS A 604 3.60 -19.88 -37.10
N PRO A 605 4.60 -19.63 -37.96
CA PRO A 605 4.55 -20.06 -39.36
C PRO A 605 4.73 -21.58 -39.55
N GLN A 606 5.10 -22.29 -38.48
CA GLN A 606 5.38 -23.74 -38.51
C GLN A 606 4.37 -24.54 -37.67
N ASP A 607 3.36 -23.90 -37.08
CA ASP A 607 2.50 -24.45 -36.01
C ASP A 607 3.31 -25.18 -34.92
N ALA A 608 4.50 -24.68 -34.62
CA ALA A 608 5.36 -25.20 -33.57
C ALA A 608 4.83 -24.81 -32.17
N VAL A 609 4.20 -23.64 -32.04
CA VAL A 609 3.53 -23.22 -30.80
C VAL A 609 2.06 -23.62 -30.87
N PHE A 610 1.58 -24.36 -29.87
CA PHE A 610 0.21 -24.87 -29.84
C PHE A 610 -0.40 -24.74 -28.43
N ARG A 611 -1.73 -24.77 -28.35
CA ARG A 611 -2.45 -24.74 -27.07
C ARG A 611 -2.28 -26.05 -26.33
N VAL A 612 -2.00 -25.98 -25.03
CA VAL A 612 -2.03 -27.13 -24.14
C VAL A 612 -3.43 -27.74 -24.14
N LYS A 613 -3.51 -29.07 -24.08
CA LYS A 613 -4.80 -29.79 -24.05
C LYS A 613 -5.64 -29.35 -22.86
N LYS A 614 -6.97 -29.33 -23.02
CA LYS A 614 -7.90 -28.79 -22.02
C LYS A 614 -7.81 -29.51 -20.66
N ASP A 615 -7.55 -30.81 -20.68
CA ASP A 615 -7.37 -31.68 -19.52
C ASP A 615 -5.96 -31.60 -18.90
N SER A 616 -5.08 -30.75 -19.42
CA SER A 616 -3.71 -30.56 -18.93
C SER A 616 -3.29 -29.09 -18.86
N LYS A 617 -4.23 -28.15 -19.05
CA LYS A 617 -3.99 -26.70 -19.02
C LYS A 617 -4.43 -26.09 -17.69
N THR A 618 -3.72 -25.06 -17.26
CA THR A 618 -4.09 -24.20 -16.13
C THR A 618 -3.51 -22.80 -16.33
N THR A 619 -3.84 -21.84 -15.48
CA THR A 619 -3.26 -20.48 -15.50
C THR A 619 -1.73 -20.56 -15.48
N GLY A 620 -1.07 -19.78 -16.35
CA GLY A 620 0.38 -19.85 -16.53
C GLY A 620 0.87 -20.99 -17.44
N ARG A 621 0.03 -21.99 -17.78
CA ARG A 621 0.34 -23.10 -18.69
C ARG A 621 -0.71 -23.23 -19.80
N TYR A 622 -0.72 -22.25 -20.71
CA TYR A 622 -1.69 -22.18 -21.81
C TYR A 622 -1.16 -22.71 -23.15
N VAL A 623 0.12 -22.48 -23.43
CA VAL A 623 0.79 -22.85 -24.69
C VAL A 623 2.02 -23.69 -24.44
N ASP A 624 2.37 -24.52 -25.41
CA ASP A 624 3.57 -25.33 -25.44
C ASP A 624 4.25 -25.26 -26.82
N THR A 625 5.48 -25.73 -26.94
CA THR A 625 6.29 -25.67 -28.16
C THR A 625 6.79 -27.05 -28.57
N ASP A 626 6.51 -27.42 -29.82
CA ASP A 626 7.16 -28.54 -30.51
C ASP A 626 8.48 -28.08 -31.13
N TYR A 627 9.59 -28.40 -30.46
CA TYR A 627 10.92 -28.02 -30.92
C TYR A 627 11.39 -28.73 -32.18
N SER A 628 10.76 -29.85 -32.57
CA SER A 628 11.07 -30.50 -33.84
C SER A 628 10.56 -29.69 -35.04
N ARG A 629 9.56 -28.83 -34.81
CA ARG A 629 8.95 -27.94 -35.82
C ARG A 629 9.44 -26.51 -35.72
N CYS A 630 9.98 -26.11 -34.56
CA CYS A 630 10.44 -24.74 -34.36
C CYS A 630 11.67 -24.43 -35.21
N VAL A 631 11.62 -23.32 -35.95
CA VAL A 631 12.74 -22.82 -36.76
C VAL A 631 13.44 -21.60 -36.13
N GLY A 632 12.99 -21.19 -34.94
CA GLY A 632 13.54 -20.02 -34.26
C GLY A 632 13.27 -18.69 -34.99
N CYS A 633 12.11 -18.49 -35.61
CA CYS A 633 11.83 -17.23 -36.33
C CYS A 633 11.59 -16.00 -35.42
N HIS A 634 11.57 -16.16 -34.09
CA HIS A 634 11.31 -15.14 -33.06
C HIS A 634 9.91 -14.48 -33.09
N ILE A 635 9.10 -14.68 -34.12
CA ILE A 635 7.79 -14.02 -34.30
C ILE A 635 6.92 -14.14 -33.04
N CYS A 636 6.79 -15.34 -32.46
CA CYS A 636 6.00 -15.58 -31.25
C CYS A 636 6.43 -14.73 -30.04
N SER A 637 7.72 -14.41 -29.90
CA SER A 637 8.25 -13.51 -28.87
C SER A 637 7.93 -12.06 -29.22
N ASP A 638 8.16 -11.65 -30.48
CA ASP A 638 7.89 -10.29 -30.96
C ASP A 638 6.41 -9.88 -30.85
N VAL A 639 5.47 -10.82 -31.01
CA VAL A 639 4.02 -10.55 -30.92
C VAL A 639 3.43 -10.84 -29.54
N CYS A 640 4.26 -11.21 -28.54
CA CYS A 640 3.81 -11.50 -27.19
C CYS A 640 3.44 -10.19 -26.46
N PRO A 641 2.15 -9.95 -26.14
CA PRO A 641 1.74 -8.67 -25.54
C PRO A 641 2.33 -8.44 -24.15
N THR A 642 2.65 -9.52 -23.43
CA THR A 642 3.06 -9.48 -22.03
C THR A 642 4.56 -9.66 -21.82
N GLY A 643 5.33 -9.91 -22.88
CA GLY A 643 6.76 -10.23 -22.78
C GLY A 643 7.07 -11.53 -22.02
N TYR A 644 6.12 -12.48 -22.01
CA TYR A 644 6.24 -13.80 -21.39
C TYR A 644 7.12 -14.77 -22.18
N ILE A 645 7.48 -14.46 -23.42
CA ILE A 645 8.24 -15.37 -24.30
C ILE A 645 9.62 -14.78 -24.59
N ASP A 646 10.67 -15.47 -24.16
CA ASP A 646 12.05 -15.23 -24.56
C ASP A 646 12.49 -16.30 -25.57
N MET A 647 13.57 -16.04 -26.30
CA MET A 647 14.18 -16.99 -27.23
C MET A 647 15.53 -17.43 -26.65
N ALA A 648 15.59 -18.61 -26.01
CA ALA A 648 16.69 -18.92 -25.10
C ALA A 648 17.22 -20.37 -25.10
N LEU A 649 16.69 -21.29 -25.92
CA LEU A 649 17.20 -22.67 -25.91
C LEU A 649 18.71 -22.75 -26.19
N GLY A 650 19.45 -23.39 -25.27
CA GLY A 650 20.83 -23.85 -25.48
C GLY A 650 21.96 -22.90 -25.10
N GLU A 651 21.71 -21.77 -24.43
CA GLU A 651 22.77 -20.96 -23.83
C GLU A 651 22.98 -21.33 -22.36
N HIS A 652 23.43 -22.57 -22.10
CA HIS A 652 24.34 -22.96 -21.01
C HIS A 652 24.84 -24.39 -21.23
#